data_AF-A0AAW0AX43-F1
#
_entry.id   AF-A0AAW0AX43-F1
#
_cell.length_a   1.000
_cell.length_b   1.000
_cell.length_c   1.000
_cell.angle_alpha   90.00
_cell.angle_beta   90.00
_cell.angle_gamma   90.00
#
_symmetry.space_group_name_H-M   'P 1'
#
loop_
_entity.id
_entity.type
_entity.pdbx_description
1 polymer ?
#
loop_
_entity_poly.entity_id
_entity_poly.type
_entity_poly.pdbx_seq_one_letter_code
_entity_poly.pdbx_strand_id
1 'polypeptide(L)'
;MCLTIRWYSPNVNFCLQKEFPAQTGHYRIGQNFHTTYMGTREMILDTPSAKAAPCPTPWDRNPDFLTPTYMSARYPFHAFIPKHDPWQGPLLGCLSYSFRSLPIIQREDGTWSLHQDAIHLWQDLELCLRGVGREMLFLSTKPFPKEGFEWLVPHRFNYSAHYKTEKGARLAAWRSKQKFLPLLGLVSMGFWYMLHDEMEDENEKNEKIEGEERSGAGSKRKASDIPAARPPKRVKTGRGNAPQHLNVPWRQAIAEKLKLQPSWLDLLEDSVAANFGVPRVGALVDLQPADLDDADRPLAFSKSDAGLEWLISSILRMTSPIPLYFSWGPLHRSVNFAVPEYLSHLGLVPGPDQIQYLKQAQIAFSPLEDSGTNRLAAPPPKSLLTRTSAGSNTPSTSSHAGPNMPSAHSTDAAPSSLDNFPPVHRHSGQRNRERMEDFFKRRSEENSRKLANETTVDRTARMQRETNAQRGQPPGKKGASVYVWEKEDTSGYYLRRPGGRKSYDDLFETYGSSQRRYDGFRDQWDLCSAFGDDDDGDHGGGPDDDYDDDDDYERGFRPPSPQAEPLPLVGVGPASERNLQQIYLHFGPSSDEEGQADPPPYRVIAEDLNTSLHKRFGFVLGQSSKNPARKPEMSIVASLVGMKDIETQFSDVMAIFFGQCLEAQRAADIDTSIFDFHQRRGPLFQNRVVVVCREVLTNMADESSGVYYTLSNHNSKHGSQVLLLHKAADVLEILRQGWGPQVKDVARELLLRGIPFRLAVKDSANLIRHPAKAIPGHRRVNVDSGLGYRPQGYQPNIHDYHVYLSRLNSELLHTRRGIVAPLYGGVIGRIAREEVSDEKVLRGPSDDVYEDGVCLWDEKSAHAYWYDNLSEHEIDLVCGVYYVATGKKLEAGAEQTMLLSWWPKPNAWQKGNLDPGWWSPDCESWFQKRRLRLGDVQRYGDKGMLARPTEWKHNLRFVKILKDCVQAHEHISSAILNELLL
;
A
#
# COMPACT_ATOMS: atom_id res chain seq x y z
N MET A 1 -17.64 19.97 -40.44
CA MET A 1 -18.65 18.92 -40.73
C MET A 1 -18.74 18.02 -39.52
N CYS A 2 -19.77 18.17 -38.68
CA CYS A 2 -20.00 17.21 -37.59
C CYS A 2 -20.64 15.95 -38.18
N LEU A 3 -19.82 14.93 -38.45
CA LEU A 3 -20.31 13.57 -38.66
C LEU A 3 -20.74 13.01 -37.30
N THR A 4 -21.99 13.26 -36.92
CA THR A 4 -22.64 12.66 -35.74
C THR A 4 -22.92 11.19 -36.03
N ILE A 5 -21.87 10.37 -36.07
CA ILE A 5 -22.00 8.93 -36.25
C ILE A 5 -22.56 8.37 -34.94
N ARG A 6 -23.78 7.82 -35.00
CA ARG A 6 -24.41 7.10 -33.89
C ARG A 6 -23.78 5.72 -33.79
N TRP A 7 -22.65 5.63 -33.10
CA TRP A 7 -21.99 4.36 -32.80
C TRP A 7 -22.82 3.56 -31.78
N TYR A 8 -23.49 2.50 -32.24
CA TYR A 8 -24.16 1.54 -31.38
C TYR A 8 -23.30 0.27 -31.27
N SER A 9 -22.53 0.13 -30.19
CA SER A 9 -22.17 -1.22 -29.73
C SER A 9 -23.42 -1.83 -29.09
N PRO A 10 -23.85 -3.05 -29.46
CA PRO A 10 -24.99 -3.71 -28.82
C PRO A 10 -24.74 -4.09 -27.35
N ASN A 11 -23.47 -4.14 -26.92
CA ASN A 11 -23.04 -4.80 -25.70
C ASN A 11 -22.68 -3.84 -24.55
N VAL A 12 -22.61 -2.53 -24.80
CA VAL A 12 -22.38 -1.52 -23.76
C VAL A 12 -23.50 -0.49 -23.77
N ASN A 13 -24.11 -0.30 -22.60
CA ASN A 13 -25.23 0.62 -22.40
C ASN A 13 -24.81 2.10 -22.50
N PHE A 14 -24.59 2.58 -23.73
CA PHE A 14 -24.54 4.01 -24.07
C PHE A 14 -25.95 4.63 -24.00
N CYS A 15 -26.56 4.57 -22.82
CA CYS A 15 -27.85 5.19 -22.56
C CYS A 15 -27.66 6.70 -22.33
N LEU A 16 -27.52 7.45 -23.43
CA LEU A 16 -27.61 8.91 -23.46
C LEU A 16 -29.06 9.38 -23.17
N GLN A 17 -29.57 9.04 -21.98
CA GLN A 17 -30.87 9.49 -21.45
C GLN A 17 -30.69 10.62 -20.42
N LYS A 18 -29.89 11.61 -20.79
CA LYS A 18 -30.02 13.03 -20.45
C LYS A 18 -28.94 13.80 -21.18
N GLU A 19 -29.28 15.01 -21.62
CA GLU A 19 -28.31 15.99 -22.09
C GLU A 19 -27.40 16.34 -20.91
N PHE A 20 -26.21 15.75 -20.85
CA PHE A 20 -25.16 16.26 -19.98
C PHE A 20 -24.72 17.62 -20.55
N PRO A 21 -24.76 18.71 -19.77
CA PRO A 21 -24.25 20.01 -20.19
C PRO A 21 -22.72 20.01 -20.12
N ALA A 22 -22.10 19.14 -20.91
CA ALA A 22 -20.66 18.95 -20.98
C ALA A 22 -20.05 20.11 -21.77
N GLN A 23 -19.30 20.97 -21.08
CA GLN A 23 -18.76 22.19 -21.67
C GLN A 23 -17.26 22.05 -21.90
N THR A 24 -16.82 22.33 -23.13
CA THR A 24 -15.42 22.60 -23.43
C THR A 24 -15.15 24.08 -23.17
N GLY A 25 -14.19 24.40 -22.30
CA GLY A 25 -13.99 25.77 -21.84
C GLY A 25 -12.59 26.05 -21.31
N HIS A 26 -12.16 27.30 -21.43
CA HIS A 26 -10.85 27.76 -20.97
C HIS A 26 -11.02 28.59 -19.69
N TYR A 27 -10.10 28.46 -18.73
CA TYR A 27 -10.22 29.14 -17.44
C TYR A 27 -8.85 29.41 -16.81
N ARG A 28 -8.81 30.29 -15.81
CA ARG A 28 -7.58 30.72 -15.14
C ARG A 28 -7.70 30.56 -13.62
N ILE A 29 -6.83 29.73 -13.05
CA ILE A 29 -6.62 29.62 -11.61
C ILE A 29 -5.27 30.27 -11.29
N GLY A 30 -5.29 31.35 -10.50
CA GLY A 30 -4.10 32.15 -10.21
C GLY A 30 -3.46 32.74 -11.47
N GLN A 31 -2.21 32.36 -11.74
CA GLN A 31 -1.47 32.75 -12.96
C GLN A 31 -1.54 31.70 -14.08
N ASN A 32 -2.10 30.52 -13.82
CA ASN A 32 -2.07 29.38 -14.73
C ASN A 32 -3.36 29.26 -15.55
N PHE A 33 -3.19 28.96 -16.84
CA PHE A 33 -4.29 28.82 -17.80
C PHE A 33 -4.59 27.33 -18.00
N HIS A 34 -5.86 26.98 -18.07
CA HIS A 34 -6.34 25.60 -18.13
C HIS A 34 -7.43 25.45 -19.20
N THR A 35 -7.66 24.23 -19.68
CA THR A 35 -8.78 23.91 -20.59
C THR A 35 -9.41 22.59 -20.21
N THR A 36 -10.73 22.60 -20.04
CA THR A 36 -11.51 21.40 -19.74
C THR A 36 -12.15 20.85 -21.01
N TYR A 37 -12.09 19.54 -21.17
CA TYR A 37 -12.90 18.74 -22.10
C TYR A 37 -13.96 17.98 -21.30
N MET A 38 -15.23 18.03 -21.72
CA MET A 38 -16.36 17.29 -21.14
C MET A 38 -16.61 17.48 -19.63
N GLY A 39 -16.30 18.65 -19.06
CA GLY A 39 -16.56 18.95 -17.64
C GLY A 39 -17.79 19.83 -17.40
N THR A 40 -18.24 19.89 -16.13
CA THR A 40 -19.27 20.85 -15.69
C THR A 40 -18.65 22.09 -15.05
N ARG A 41 -19.43 23.17 -14.92
CA ARG A 41 -18.99 24.41 -14.29
C ARG A 41 -18.60 24.22 -12.82
N GLU A 42 -19.34 23.40 -12.09
CA GLU A 42 -19.07 23.04 -10.69
C GLU A 42 -17.73 22.32 -10.60
N MET A 43 -17.49 21.35 -11.50
CA MET A 43 -16.23 20.60 -11.55
C MET A 43 -15.01 21.47 -11.91
N ILE A 44 -15.20 22.58 -12.63
CA ILE A 44 -14.14 23.57 -12.93
C ILE A 44 -13.84 24.44 -11.70
N LEU A 45 -14.85 24.76 -10.88
CA LEU A 45 -14.69 25.51 -9.63
C LEU A 45 -14.06 24.65 -8.53
N ASP A 46 -14.35 23.35 -8.52
CA ASP A 46 -13.77 22.36 -7.61
C ASP A 46 -12.37 21.86 -8.04
N THR A 47 -11.84 22.27 -9.20
CA THR A 47 -10.55 21.76 -9.70
C THR A 47 -9.38 22.28 -8.84
N PRO A 48 -8.56 21.41 -8.22
CA PRO A 48 -7.40 21.85 -7.45
C PRO A 48 -6.40 22.61 -8.32
N SER A 49 -5.61 23.52 -7.73
CA SER A 49 -4.56 24.19 -8.50
C SER A 49 -3.53 23.17 -9.00
N ALA A 50 -2.91 23.47 -10.15
CA ALA A 50 -1.87 22.64 -10.76
C ALA A 50 -0.67 22.28 -9.84
N LYS A 51 -0.49 22.96 -8.70
CA LYS A 51 0.54 22.66 -7.68
C LYS A 51 0.01 22.01 -6.40
N ALA A 52 -1.30 21.83 -6.28
CA ALA A 52 -2.00 21.46 -5.04
C ALA A 52 -2.80 20.15 -5.13
N ALA A 53 -2.82 19.47 -6.28
CA ALA A 53 -3.34 18.10 -6.38
C ALA A 53 -2.21 17.12 -6.03
N PRO A 54 -2.15 16.54 -4.82
CA PRO A 54 -1.32 15.37 -4.58
C PRO A 54 -1.80 14.22 -5.48
N CYS A 55 -0.88 13.35 -5.88
CA CYS A 55 -1.27 12.05 -6.40
C CYS A 55 -1.59 11.15 -5.20
N PRO A 56 -2.85 10.73 -4.96
CA PRO A 56 -3.21 9.93 -3.79
C PRO A 56 -2.46 8.60 -3.87
N THR A 57 -1.50 8.41 -2.98
CA THR A 57 -0.65 7.22 -3.04
C THR A 57 -1.41 6.01 -2.52
N PRO A 58 -1.03 4.79 -2.94
CA PRO A 58 -1.49 3.55 -2.33
C PRO A 58 -1.40 3.56 -0.80
N TRP A 59 -0.44 4.28 -0.23
CA TRP A 59 -0.06 4.21 1.18
C TRP A 59 -0.76 5.25 2.06
N ASP A 60 -1.44 6.23 1.45
CA ASP A 60 -2.09 7.32 2.16
C ASP A 60 -3.16 6.79 3.13
N ARG A 61 -3.12 7.30 4.36
CA ARG A 61 -4.02 6.91 5.46
C ARG A 61 -5.47 7.35 5.20
N ASN A 62 -5.68 8.42 4.43
CA ASN A 62 -7.00 8.92 4.05
C ASN A 62 -6.97 9.47 2.60
N PRO A 63 -6.93 8.60 1.57
CA PRO A 63 -6.82 9.05 0.18
C PRO A 63 -8.20 9.40 -0.38
N ASP A 64 -8.31 10.60 -0.95
CA ASP A 64 -9.42 10.95 -1.82
C ASP A 64 -9.16 10.43 -3.24
N PHE A 65 -9.96 9.46 -3.67
CA PHE A 65 -9.95 8.89 -5.03
C PHE A 65 -11.03 9.49 -5.95
N LEU A 66 -11.84 10.43 -5.46
CA LEU A 66 -12.96 11.04 -6.18
C LEU A 66 -12.64 12.46 -6.66
N THR A 67 -11.59 13.09 -6.13
CA THR A 67 -10.99 14.32 -6.67
C THR A 67 -10.09 14.01 -7.88
N PRO A 68 -10.18 14.75 -9.00
CA PRO A 68 -9.32 14.53 -10.17
C PRO A 68 -7.84 14.81 -9.88
N THR A 69 -6.97 13.93 -10.36
CA THR A 69 -5.51 13.95 -10.11
C THR A 69 -4.75 13.99 -11.45
N TYR A 70 -3.43 14.18 -11.41
CA TYR A 70 -2.62 14.15 -12.62
C TYR A 70 -2.59 12.76 -13.26
N MET A 71 -2.88 12.72 -14.56
CA MET A 71 -2.75 11.52 -15.37
C MET A 71 -1.29 11.07 -15.39
N SER A 72 -1.06 9.84 -14.96
CA SER A 72 0.26 9.26 -14.75
C SER A 72 0.29 7.82 -15.24
N ALA A 73 1.41 7.41 -15.82
CA ALA A 73 1.70 6.02 -16.21
C ALA A 73 1.52 5.02 -15.05
N ARG A 74 1.75 5.46 -13.80
CA ARG A 74 1.64 4.65 -12.58
C ARG A 74 0.20 4.36 -12.16
N TYR A 75 -0.75 5.27 -12.47
CA TYR A 75 -2.15 5.17 -12.05
C TYR A 75 -3.17 5.64 -13.14
N PRO A 76 -3.08 5.18 -14.40
CA PRO A 76 -3.92 5.70 -15.49
C PRO A 76 -5.42 5.38 -15.29
N PHE A 77 -5.72 4.33 -14.53
CA PHE A 77 -7.07 3.92 -14.15
C PHE A 77 -7.82 4.94 -13.27
N HIS A 78 -7.12 5.91 -12.65
CA HIS A 78 -7.76 6.91 -11.77
C HIS A 78 -8.82 7.73 -12.52
N ALA A 79 -8.55 8.06 -13.79
CA ALA A 79 -9.49 8.78 -14.64
C ALA A 79 -10.82 8.02 -14.88
N PHE A 80 -10.81 6.69 -14.72
CA PHE A 80 -11.90 5.77 -15.03
C PHE A 80 -12.77 5.38 -13.82
N ILE A 81 -12.43 5.86 -12.61
CA ILE A 81 -13.20 5.62 -11.39
C ILE A 81 -14.61 6.22 -11.55
N PRO A 82 -15.71 5.47 -11.30
CA PRO A 82 -17.07 6.02 -11.30
C PRO A 82 -17.25 7.04 -10.16
N LYS A 83 -17.67 8.27 -10.50
CA LYS A 83 -17.72 9.40 -9.56
C LYS A 83 -18.90 9.34 -8.58
N HIS A 84 -20.00 8.71 -8.99
CA HIS A 84 -21.25 8.66 -8.22
C HIS A 84 -21.72 7.22 -8.06
N ASP A 85 -22.19 6.90 -6.85
CA ASP A 85 -22.71 5.60 -6.42
C ASP A 85 -21.94 4.36 -6.92
N PRO A 86 -20.60 4.29 -6.71
CA PRO A 86 -19.73 3.26 -7.27
C PRO A 86 -20.01 1.82 -6.77
N TRP A 87 -20.88 1.65 -5.77
CA TRP A 87 -21.21 0.36 -5.15
C TRP A 87 -22.60 -0.17 -5.54
N GLN A 88 -23.26 0.44 -6.55
CA GLN A 88 -24.55 -0.03 -7.04
C GLN A 88 -24.47 -1.36 -7.78
N GLY A 89 -25.58 -2.10 -7.75
CA GLY A 89 -25.76 -3.37 -8.43
C GLY A 89 -25.48 -4.59 -7.54
N PRO A 90 -25.88 -5.79 -7.98
CA PRO A 90 -25.73 -7.02 -7.20
C PRO A 90 -24.27 -7.36 -6.90
N LEU A 91 -23.37 -7.24 -7.87
CA LEU A 91 -21.95 -7.62 -7.71
C LEU A 91 -21.19 -6.75 -6.70
N LEU A 92 -21.40 -5.43 -6.76
CA LEU A 92 -20.68 -4.45 -5.91
C LEU A 92 -21.44 -4.13 -4.61
N GLY A 93 -22.67 -4.63 -4.46
CA GLY A 93 -23.53 -4.38 -3.31
C GLY A 93 -22.94 -4.84 -1.97
N CYS A 94 -22.01 -5.81 -1.96
CA CYS A 94 -21.28 -6.21 -0.75
C CYS A 94 -20.35 -5.11 -0.20
N LEU A 95 -20.07 -4.05 -0.97
CA LEU A 95 -19.35 -2.85 -0.54
C LEU A 95 -20.29 -1.69 -0.18
N SER A 96 -21.62 -1.85 -0.30
CA SER A 96 -22.62 -0.77 -0.14
C SER A 96 -22.95 -0.43 1.33
N TYR A 97 -21.92 -0.32 2.15
CA TYR A 97 -22.01 0.16 3.54
C TYR A 97 -21.60 1.63 3.66
N SER A 98 -22.33 2.39 4.46
CA SER A 98 -21.85 3.65 5.07
C SER A 98 -20.93 3.33 6.26
N PHE A 99 -20.12 4.30 6.70
CA PHE A 99 -19.23 4.13 7.85
C PHE A 99 -19.95 3.57 9.10
N ARG A 100 -21.16 4.09 9.38
CA ARG A 100 -22.01 3.67 10.50
C ARG A 100 -22.64 2.29 10.31
N SER A 101 -22.88 1.86 9.07
CA SER A 101 -23.53 0.58 8.75
C SER A 101 -22.56 -0.56 8.42
N LEU A 102 -21.24 -0.32 8.43
CA LEU A 102 -20.24 -1.39 8.34
C LEU A 102 -20.53 -2.47 9.40
N PRO A 103 -20.57 -3.77 9.03
CA PRO A 103 -20.93 -4.87 9.91
C PRO A 103 -19.74 -5.23 10.81
N ILE A 104 -19.44 -4.35 11.75
CA ILE A 104 -18.42 -4.55 12.79
C ILE A 104 -19.05 -5.32 13.94
N ILE A 105 -18.41 -6.41 14.35
CA ILE A 105 -18.86 -7.28 15.44
C ILE A 105 -17.83 -7.33 16.56
N GLN A 106 -18.30 -7.45 17.80
CA GLN A 106 -17.46 -7.84 18.93
C GLN A 106 -17.32 -9.36 18.97
N ARG A 107 -16.09 -9.84 19.16
CA ARG A 107 -15.73 -11.25 19.22
C ARG A 107 -15.71 -11.75 20.67
N GLU A 108 -15.66 -13.06 20.85
CA GLU A 108 -15.65 -13.72 22.18
C GLU A 108 -14.43 -13.35 23.04
N ASP A 109 -13.34 -12.89 22.42
CA ASP A 109 -12.12 -12.38 23.07
C ASP A 109 -12.21 -10.90 23.50
N GLY A 110 -13.33 -10.23 23.22
CA GLY A 110 -13.58 -8.81 23.50
C GLY A 110 -13.06 -7.84 22.43
N THR A 111 -12.34 -8.32 21.42
CA THR A 111 -11.88 -7.52 20.26
C THR A 111 -12.99 -7.30 19.25
N TRP A 112 -12.76 -6.40 18.29
CA TRP A 112 -13.70 -6.01 17.25
C TRP A 112 -13.12 -6.34 15.87
N SER A 113 -13.94 -6.87 14.96
CA SER A 113 -13.56 -7.10 13.56
C SER A 113 -14.74 -6.85 12.61
N LEU A 114 -14.46 -6.77 11.31
CA LEU A 114 -15.50 -6.92 10.29
C LEU A 114 -16.14 -8.33 10.40
N HIS A 115 -17.41 -8.47 10.04
CA HIS A 115 -18.10 -9.76 10.01
C HIS A 115 -17.47 -10.71 8.99
N GLN A 116 -17.36 -12.00 9.33
CA GLN A 116 -16.63 -12.98 8.53
C GLN A 116 -17.17 -13.10 7.09
N ASP A 117 -18.49 -13.11 6.91
CA ASP A 117 -19.12 -13.15 5.59
C ASP A 117 -18.77 -11.95 4.72
N ALA A 118 -18.65 -10.75 5.32
CA ALA A 118 -18.23 -9.55 4.59
C ALA A 118 -16.75 -9.62 4.21
N ILE A 119 -15.89 -10.17 5.08
CA ILE A 119 -14.47 -10.42 4.77
C ILE A 119 -14.34 -11.36 3.56
N HIS A 120 -15.05 -12.50 3.55
CA HIS A 120 -15.01 -13.45 2.44
C HIS A 120 -15.52 -12.82 1.13
N LEU A 121 -16.67 -12.15 1.17
CA LEU A 121 -17.23 -11.49 -0.03
C LEU A 121 -16.31 -10.39 -0.59
N TRP A 122 -15.59 -9.68 0.27
CA TRP A 122 -14.62 -8.66 -0.17
C TRP A 122 -13.37 -9.30 -0.78
N GLN A 123 -12.85 -10.40 -0.20
CA GLN A 123 -11.71 -11.14 -0.73
C GLN A 123 -11.99 -11.76 -2.10
N ASP A 124 -13.16 -12.38 -2.28
CA ASP A 124 -13.58 -12.96 -3.55
C ASP A 124 -13.75 -11.88 -4.64
N LEU A 125 -14.41 -10.77 -4.29
CA LEU A 125 -14.61 -9.64 -5.21
C LEU A 125 -13.27 -8.99 -5.60
N GLU A 126 -12.38 -8.77 -4.63
CA GLU A 126 -11.03 -8.21 -4.83
C GLU A 126 -10.22 -9.06 -5.81
N LEU A 127 -10.20 -10.38 -5.63
CA LEU A 127 -9.50 -11.31 -6.50
C LEU A 127 -10.07 -11.33 -7.92
N CYS A 128 -11.40 -11.41 -8.07
CA CYS A 128 -12.04 -11.45 -9.38
C CYS A 128 -11.87 -10.15 -10.17
N LEU A 129 -12.09 -8.97 -9.54
CA LEU A 129 -11.92 -7.68 -10.22
C LEU A 129 -10.47 -7.48 -10.67
N ARG A 130 -9.48 -7.85 -9.83
CA ARG A 130 -8.06 -7.76 -10.19
C ARG A 130 -7.70 -8.63 -11.38
N GLY A 131 -8.16 -9.89 -11.39
CA GLY A 131 -7.89 -10.82 -12.49
C GLY A 131 -8.49 -10.34 -13.82
N VAL A 132 -9.77 -9.93 -13.81
CA VAL A 132 -10.47 -9.47 -15.03
C VAL A 132 -9.89 -8.16 -15.55
N GLY A 133 -9.67 -7.17 -14.68
CA GLY A 133 -9.09 -5.88 -15.08
C GLY A 133 -7.68 -6.03 -15.66
N ARG A 134 -6.85 -6.93 -15.10
CA ARG A 134 -5.54 -7.27 -15.66
C ARG A 134 -5.69 -7.88 -17.06
N GLU A 135 -6.49 -8.94 -17.22
CA GLU A 135 -6.57 -9.63 -18.51
C GLU A 135 -7.17 -8.80 -19.64
N MET A 136 -8.14 -7.92 -19.36
CA MET A 136 -8.63 -6.98 -20.39
C MET A 136 -7.48 -6.13 -20.96
N LEU A 137 -6.56 -5.64 -20.12
CA LEU A 137 -5.41 -4.87 -20.59
C LEU A 137 -4.38 -5.74 -21.33
N PHE A 138 -4.12 -6.97 -20.86
CA PHE A 138 -3.15 -7.87 -21.50
C PHE A 138 -3.66 -8.53 -22.79
N LEU A 139 -4.98 -8.66 -22.97
CA LEU A 139 -5.60 -9.09 -24.23
C LEU A 139 -5.69 -7.95 -25.26
N SER A 140 -5.64 -6.70 -24.81
CA SER A 140 -5.79 -5.53 -25.68
C SER A 140 -4.66 -5.40 -26.70
N THR A 141 -5.01 -5.12 -27.96
CA THR A 141 -4.04 -4.80 -29.01
C THR A 141 -3.47 -3.38 -28.89
N LYS A 142 -4.16 -2.51 -28.14
CA LYS A 142 -3.81 -1.09 -27.97
C LYS A 142 -2.67 -0.91 -26.95
N PRO A 143 -1.81 0.11 -27.12
CA PRO A 143 -0.76 0.39 -26.15
C PRO A 143 -1.34 0.92 -24.83
N PHE A 144 -0.76 0.46 -23.72
CA PHE A 144 -1.04 0.93 -22.37
C PHE A 144 0.28 1.04 -21.58
N PRO A 145 0.38 1.92 -20.56
CA PRO A 145 1.57 2.01 -19.72
C PRO A 145 1.80 0.70 -18.96
N LYS A 146 2.92 0.02 -19.26
CA LYS A 146 3.32 -1.25 -18.62
C LYS A 146 4.33 -1.04 -17.51
N GLU A 147 5.32 -0.18 -17.74
CA GLU A 147 6.36 0.15 -16.76
C GLU A 147 5.81 1.04 -15.66
N GLY A 148 6.08 0.68 -14.40
CA GLY A 148 5.67 1.47 -13.23
C GLY A 148 4.19 1.37 -12.85
N PHE A 149 3.39 0.50 -13.48
CA PHE A 149 1.98 0.31 -13.15
C PHE A 149 1.79 -0.43 -11.83
N GLU A 150 1.23 0.22 -10.80
CA GLU A 150 1.09 -0.38 -9.46
C GLU A 150 -0.27 -1.06 -9.22
N TRP A 151 -0.23 -2.33 -8.80
CA TRP A 151 -1.42 -3.08 -8.40
C TRP A 151 -1.89 -2.63 -7.01
N LEU A 152 -3.07 -1.99 -6.97
CA LEU A 152 -3.76 -1.62 -5.74
C LEU A 152 -4.60 -2.79 -5.20
N VAL A 153 -4.47 -3.05 -3.90
CA VAL A 153 -4.89 -4.32 -3.29
C VAL A 153 -5.53 -4.05 -1.91
N PRO A 154 -6.88 -3.98 -1.81
CA PRO A 154 -7.63 -3.66 -0.60
C PRO A 154 -7.27 -4.46 0.68
N HIS A 155 -6.84 -5.72 0.59
CA HIS A 155 -6.51 -6.50 1.81
C HIS A 155 -5.29 -5.97 2.57
N ARG A 156 -4.40 -5.21 1.90
CA ARG A 156 -3.22 -4.59 2.53
C ARG A 156 -3.57 -3.54 3.59
N PHE A 157 -4.85 -3.15 3.69
CA PHE A 157 -5.36 -2.18 4.66
C PHE A 157 -6.10 -2.86 5.84
N ASN A 158 -5.96 -4.19 5.96
CA ASN A 158 -6.30 -4.98 7.15
C ASN A 158 -7.79 -5.06 7.54
N TYR A 159 -8.73 -5.00 6.59
CA TYR A 159 -10.17 -5.24 6.88
C TYR A 159 -10.47 -6.61 7.52
N SER A 160 -9.57 -7.58 7.36
CA SER A 160 -9.67 -8.92 7.95
C SER A 160 -9.00 -9.06 9.33
N ALA A 161 -8.46 -7.98 9.90
CA ALA A 161 -7.75 -7.99 11.18
C ALA A 161 -8.67 -7.71 12.38
N HIS A 162 -8.10 -7.83 13.59
CA HIS A 162 -8.81 -7.68 14.86
C HIS A 162 -8.31 -6.44 15.62
N TYR A 163 -9.22 -5.71 16.28
CA TYR A 163 -8.93 -4.41 16.89
C TYR A 163 -9.41 -4.33 18.34
N LYS A 164 -8.66 -3.62 19.18
CA LYS A 164 -9.02 -3.39 20.59
C LYS A 164 -10.29 -2.54 20.76
N THR A 165 -10.66 -1.75 19.75
CA THR A 165 -11.79 -0.81 19.78
C THR A 165 -12.65 -0.93 18.52
N GLU A 166 -13.95 -0.67 18.67
CA GLU A 166 -14.89 -0.64 17.54
C GLU A 166 -14.50 0.44 16.52
N LYS A 167 -14.12 1.65 16.98
CA LYS A 167 -13.66 2.74 16.09
C LYS A 167 -12.46 2.29 15.23
N GLY A 168 -11.52 1.53 15.81
CA GLY A 168 -10.37 0.98 15.09
C GLY A 168 -10.77 0.00 13.97
N ALA A 169 -11.62 -0.99 14.29
CA ALA A 169 -12.11 -1.95 13.29
C ALA A 169 -12.92 -1.26 12.18
N ARG A 170 -13.80 -0.32 12.56
CA ARG A 170 -14.65 0.44 11.64
C ARG A 170 -13.82 1.30 10.69
N LEU A 171 -12.79 1.99 11.20
CA LEU A 171 -11.88 2.83 10.41
C LEU A 171 -11.02 2.01 9.46
N ALA A 172 -10.51 0.85 9.87
CA ALA A 172 -9.74 -0.04 8.99
C ALA A 172 -10.61 -0.60 7.86
N ALA A 173 -11.80 -1.14 8.19
CA ALA A 173 -12.74 -1.63 7.19
C ALA A 173 -13.20 -0.52 6.22
N TRP A 174 -13.42 0.72 6.71
CA TRP A 174 -13.74 1.86 5.86
C TRP A 174 -12.60 2.22 4.90
N ARG A 175 -11.36 2.35 5.40
CA ARG A 175 -10.18 2.64 4.57
C ARG A 175 -9.96 1.56 3.50
N SER A 176 -10.06 0.29 3.88
CA SER A 176 -10.02 -0.83 2.92
C SER A 176 -11.11 -0.74 1.85
N LYS A 177 -12.35 -0.42 2.24
CA LYS A 177 -13.47 -0.26 1.29
C LYS A 177 -13.16 0.79 0.22
N GLN A 178 -12.60 1.94 0.60
CA GLN A 178 -12.27 2.99 -0.38
C GLN A 178 -11.21 2.55 -1.40
N LYS A 179 -10.32 1.62 -1.04
CA LYS A 179 -9.28 1.08 -1.93
C LYS A 179 -9.83 0.16 -3.03
N PHE A 180 -11.11 -0.22 -2.98
CA PHE A 180 -11.80 -0.83 -4.13
C PHE A 180 -12.11 0.18 -5.26
N LEU A 181 -12.09 1.51 -5.02
CA LEU A 181 -12.35 2.51 -6.06
C LEU A 181 -11.28 2.47 -7.18
N PRO A 182 -9.97 2.48 -6.88
CA PRO A 182 -8.92 2.20 -7.87
C PRO A 182 -9.12 0.90 -8.65
N LEU A 183 -9.51 -0.18 -7.97
CA LEU A 183 -9.72 -1.49 -8.57
C LEU A 183 -10.92 -1.50 -9.54
N LEU A 184 -11.98 -0.76 -9.19
CA LEU A 184 -13.14 -0.53 -10.03
C LEU A 184 -12.79 0.36 -11.24
N GLY A 185 -11.95 1.39 -11.03
CA GLY A 185 -11.38 2.21 -12.10
C GLY A 185 -10.53 1.40 -13.07
N LEU A 186 -9.73 0.44 -12.58
CA LEU A 186 -8.95 -0.48 -13.41
C LEU A 186 -9.85 -1.35 -14.29
N VAL A 187 -10.90 -1.96 -13.73
CA VAL A 187 -11.84 -2.77 -14.52
C VAL A 187 -12.61 -1.92 -15.54
N SER A 188 -13.04 -0.71 -15.16
CA SER A 188 -13.64 0.28 -16.05
C SER A 188 -12.69 0.65 -17.21
N MET A 189 -11.41 0.89 -16.93
CA MET A 189 -10.38 1.08 -17.95
C MET A 189 -10.21 -0.16 -18.84
N GLY A 190 -10.24 -1.36 -18.27
CA GLY A 190 -10.23 -2.63 -19.03
C GLY A 190 -11.36 -2.70 -20.07
N PHE A 191 -12.59 -2.40 -19.67
CA PHE A 191 -13.73 -2.31 -20.60
C PHE A 191 -13.54 -1.25 -21.69
N TRP A 192 -12.93 -0.11 -21.37
CA TRP A 192 -12.60 0.93 -22.36
C TRP A 192 -11.64 0.41 -23.45
N TYR A 193 -10.62 -0.33 -23.05
CA TYR A 193 -9.67 -0.95 -23.98
C TYR A 193 -10.35 -2.01 -24.87
N MET A 194 -11.18 -2.87 -24.30
CA MET A 194 -11.92 -3.89 -25.07
C MET A 194 -12.91 -3.28 -26.08
N LEU A 195 -13.59 -2.18 -25.71
CA LEU A 195 -14.44 -1.41 -26.64
C LEU A 195 -13.66 -0.90 -27.86
N HIS A 196 -12.44 -0.41 -27.67
CA HIS A 196 -11.61 0.07 -28.76
C HIS A 196 -11.07 -1.04 -29.67
N ASP A 197 -10.83 -2.24 -29.14
CA ASP A 197 -10.52 -3.41 -29.96
C ASP A 197 -11.71 -3.84 -30.79
N GLU A 198 -12.91 -3.98 -30.20
CA GLU A 198 -14.15 -4.32 -30.93
C GLU A 198 -14.44 -3.35 -32.09
N MET A 199 -14.27 -2.04 -31.88
CA MET A 199 -14.53 -1.03 -32.91
C MET A 199 -13.57 -1.09 -34.09
N GLU A 200 -12.28 -1.37 -33.87
CA GLU A 200 -11.32 -1.56 -34.97
C GLU A 200 -11.60 -2.85 -35.74
N ASP A 201 -11.97 -3.92 -35.02
CA ASP A 201 -12.37 -5.20 -35.58
C ASP A 201 -13.62 -5.10 -36.49
N GLU A 202 -14.59 -4.25 -36.13
CA GLU A 202 -15.76 -3.96 -36.96
C GLU A 202 -15.42 -3.06 -38.16
N ASN A 203 -14.58 -2.04 -37.97
CA ASN A 203 -14.14 -1.18 -39.07
C ASN A 203 -13.36 -1.96 -40.13
N GLU A 204 -12.43 -2.84 -39.73
CA GLU A 204 -11.72 -3.72 -40.68
C GLU A 204 -12.66 -4.64 -41.46
N LYS A 205 -13.71 -5.18 -40.81
CA LYS A 205 -14.73 -6.03 -41.48
C LYS A 205 -15.51 -5.21 -42.50
N ASN A 206 -15.91 -3.98 -42.14
CA ASN A 206 -16.63 -3.08 -43.04
C ASN A 206 -15.76 -2.64 -44.24
N GLU A 207 -14.49 -2.30 -44.02
CA GLU A 207 -13.54 -1.97 -45.11
C GLU A 207 -13.27 -3.17 -46.02
N LYS A 208 -13.18 -4.40 -45.48
CA LYS A 208 -13.06 -5.62 -46.30
C LYS A 208 -14.32 -5.85 -47.14
N ILE A 209 -15.52 -5.66 -46.57
CA ILE A 209 -16.79 -5.76 -47.32
C ILE A 209 -16.86 -4.69 -48.42
N GLU A 210 -16.54 -3.42 -48.14
CA GLU A 210 -16.48 -2.38 -49.18
C GLU A 210 -15.41 -2.66 -50.25
N GLY A 211 -14.27 -3.26 -49.88
CA GLY A 211 -13.22 -3.69 -50.81
C GLY A 211 -13.66 -4.85 -51.71
N GLU A 212 -14.41 -5.81 -51.17
CA GLU A 212 -15.01 -6.92 -51.92
C GLU A 212 -16.15 -6.43 -52.84
N GLU A 213 -16.99 -5.48 -52.41
CA GLU A 213 -17.99 -4.86 -53.30
C GLU A 213 -17.35 -4.03 -54.43
N ARG A 214 -16.29 -3.26 -54.13
CA ARG A 214 -15.54 -2.47 -55.13
C ARG A 214 -14.78 -3.36 -56.13
N SER A 215 -14.28 -4.52 -55.71
CA SER A 215 -13.63 -5.48 -56.61
C SER A 215 -14.63 -6.39 -57.36
N GLY A 216 -15.79 -6.67 -56.76
CA GLY A 216 -16.92 -7.39 -57.36
C GLY A 216 -17.65 -6.61 -58.47
N ALA A 217 -17.52 -5.28 -58.49
CA ALA A 217 -18.06 -4.42 -59.55
C ALA A 217 -17.46 -4.67 -60.96
N GLY A 218 -16.46 -5.56 -61.08
CA GLY A 218 -15.81 -5.97 -62.32
C GLY A 218 -16.60 -6.94 -63.23
N SER A 219 -17.92 -7.10 -63.10
CA SER A 219 -18.69 -7.99 -64.00
C SER A 219 -20.04 -7.41 -64.48
N LYS A 220 -20.03 -7.03 -65.77
CA LYS A 220 -21.13 -6.48 -66.59
C LYS A 220 -22.55 -6.98 -66.24
N ARG A 221 -23.43 -6.05 -65.83
CA ARG A 221 -24.87 -6.11 -66.18
C ARG A 221 -25.37 -4.77 -66.71
N LYS A 222 -26.30 -4.85 -67.67
CA LYS A 222 -26.77 -3.74 -68.51
C LYS A 222 -27.74 -2.83 -67.75
N ALA A 223 -27.77 -1.55 -68.15
CA ALA A 223 -28.81 -0.62 -67.76
C ALA A 223 -30.14 -0.93 -68.49
N SER A 224 -31.12 -1.40 -67.73
CA SER A 224 -32.56 -1.21 -67.94
C SER A 224 -33.31 -1.66 -66.68
N ASP A 225 -34.51 -1.10 -66.48
CA ASP A 225 -35.50 -1.42 -65.45
C ASP A 225 -35.23 -0.90 -64.03
N ILE A 226 -35.85 0.25 -63.75
CA ILE A 226 -36.20 0.74 -62.40
C ILE A 226 -37.43 -0.04 -61.90
N PRO A 227 -37.43 -0.55 -60.65
CA PRO A 227 -38.68 -0.71 -59.93
C PRO A 227 -38.69 0.00 -58.56
N ALA A 228 -39.83 0.61 -58.28
CA ALA A 228 -40.15 1.43 -57.12
C ALA A 228 -39.90 0.79 -55.74
N ALA A 229 -39.79 1.66 -54.74
CA ALA A 229 -39.65 1.34 -53.32
C ALA A 229 -40.66 0.30 -52.82
N ARG A 230 -40.19 -0.63 -51.97
CA ARG A 230 -41.02 -1.47 -51.12
C ARG A 230 -40.86 -1.05 -49.65
N PRO A 231 -41.95 -1.02 -48.86
CA PRO A 231 -41.90 -0.57 -47.47
C PRO A 231 -41.19 -1.60 -46.57
N PRO A 232 -40.70 -1.18 -45.38
CA PRO A 232 -39.97 -2.06 -44.47
C PRO A 232 -40.85 -3.23 -44.00
N LYS A 233 -40.31 -4.45 -44.07
CA LYS A 233 -41.00 -5.65 -43.58
C LYS A 233 -41.05 -5.64 -42.06
N ARG A 234 -42.26 -5.49 -41.54
CA ARG A 234 -42.68 -5.66 -40.14
C ARG A 234 -42.11 -6.97 -39.55
N VAL A 235 -41.09 -6.87 -38.70
CA VAL A 235 -40.56 -8.01 -37.94
C VAL A 235 -41.60 -8.46 -36.92
N LYS A 236 -41.84 -9.78 -36.85
CA LYS A 236 -42.80 -10.38 -35.92
C LYS A 236 -42.19 -10.52 -34.54
N THR A 237 -42.99 -10.24 -33.52
CA THR A 237 -42.68 -10.56 -32.13
C THR A 237 -42.74 -12.07 -31.87
N GLY A 238 -41.84 -12.56 -31.02
CA GLY A 238 -42.04 -13.80 -30.24
C GLY A 238 -41.18 -15.00 -30.60
N ARG A 239 -40.04 -15.15 -29.92
CA ARG A 239 -39.72 -16.22 -28.93
C ARG A 239 -38.27 -16.06 -28.49
N GLY A 240 -37.95 -16.50 -27.26
CA GLY A 240 -36.72 -16.11 -26.57
C GLY A 240 -35.43 -16.50 -27.31
N ASN A 241 -34.64 -15.49 -27.68
CA ASN A 241 -33.22 -15.68 -27.94
C ASN A 241 -32.47 -15.61 -26.61
N ALA A 242 -31.43 -16.42 -26.46
CA ALA A 242 -30.46 -16.25 -25.37
C ALA A 242 -29.75 -14.88 -25.49
N PRO A 243 -29.19 -14.32 -24.40
CA PRO A 243 -28.52 -13.02 -24.44
C PRO A 243 -27.38 -13.01 -25.47
N GLN A 244 -27.23 -11.91 -26.22
CA GLN A 244 -26.28 -11.81 -27.33
C GLN A 244 -24.80 -11.78 -26.90
N HIS A 245 -24.53 -11.70 -25.59
CA HIS A 245 -23.22 -11.64 -24.96
C HIS A 245 -22.35 -12.91 -25.18
N LEU A 246 -22.85 -13.98 -25.80
CA LEU A 246 -22.11 -15.25 -25.93
C LEU A 246 -21.00 -15.25 -27.01
N ASN A 247 -20.94 -14.27 -27.92
CA ASN A 247 -20.08 -14.32 -29.12
C ASN A 247 -18.90 -13.33 -29.12
N VAL A 248 -18.50 -12.81 -27.96
CA VAL A 248 -17.42 -11.82 -27.85
C VAL A 248 -16.07 -12.53 -27.57
N PRO A 249 -15.04 -12.43 -28.44
CA PRO A 249 -13.82 -13.23 -28.32
C PRO A 249 -13.03 -12.99 -27.02
N TRP A 250 -12.84 -11.73 -26.61
CA TRP A 250 -12.13 -11.42 -25.36
C TRP A 250 -12.89 -11.94 -24.14
N ARG A 251 -14.23 -11.92 -24.18
CA ARG A 251 -15.10 -12.41 -23.11
C ARG A 251 -14.94 -13.91 -22.90
N GLN A 252 -14.93 -14.67 -24.00
CA GLN A 252 -14.64 -16.10 -23.96
C GLN A 252 -13.22 -16.37 -23.48
N ALA A 253 -12.22 -15.62 -23.95
CA ALA A 253 -10.84 -15.74 -23.50
C ALA A 253 -10.69 -15.50 -21.98
N ILE A 254 -11.29 -14.44 -21.43
CA ILE A 254 -11.30 -14.16 -19.98
C ILE A 254 -12.06 -15.26 -19.23
N ALA A 255 -13.26 -15.64 -19.66
CA ALA A 255 -14.04 -16.70 -19.02
C ALA A 255 -13.29 -18.04 -18.99
N GLU A 256 -12.63 -18.42 -20.08
CA GLU A 256 -11.85 -19.66 -20.18
C GLU A 256 -10.53 -19.60 -19.40
N LYS A 257 -9.84 -18.46 -19.38
CA LYS A 257 -8.56 -18.27 -18.70
C LYS A 257 -8.73 -18.16 -17.18
N LEU A 258 -9.78 -17.46 -16.73
CA LEU A 258 -10.13 -17.28 -15.32
C LEU A 258 -11.03 -18.40 -14.77
N LYS A 259 -11.55 -19.27 -15.66
CA LYS A 259 -12.66 -20.20 -15.40
C LYS A 259 -13.92 -19.54 -14.81
N LEU A 260 -14.12 -18.23 -14.97
CA LEU A 260 -15.27 -17.52 -14.40
C LEU A 260 -16.61 -18.10 -14.89
N GLN A 261 -17.62 -18.08 -14.01
CA GLN A 261 -18.99 -18.39 -14.43
C GLN A 261 -19.46 -17.27 -15.37
N PRO A 262 -20.09 -17.58 -16.53
CA PRO A 262 -20.61 -16.55 -17.43
C PRO A 262 -21.54 -15.56 -16.72
N SER A 263 -22.37 -16.04 -15.79
CA SER A 263 -23.26 -15.21 -14.97
C SER A 263 -22.52 -14.21 -14.08
N TRP A 264 -21.25 -14.44 -13.72
CA TRP A 264 -20.47 -13.45 -12.97
C TRP A 264 -20.01 -12.31 -13.89
N LEU A 265 -19.64 -12.61 -15.13
CA LEU A 265 -19.31 -11.60 -16.14
C LEU A 265 -20.54 -10.81 -16.58
N ASP A 266 -21.71 -11.45 -16.73
CA ASP A 266 -22.99 -10.75 -16.95
C ASP A 266 -23.21 -9.66 -15.86
N LEU A 267 -23.03 -10.01 -14.58
CA LEU A 267 -23.19 -9.07 -13.46
C LEU A 267 -22.12 -7.97 -13.40
N LEU A 268 -20.94 -8.19 -14.02
CA LEU A 268 -19.89 -7.17 -14.14
C LEU A 268 -20.17 -6.22 -15.32
N GLU A 269 -20.65 -6.73 -16.44
CA GLU A 269 -21.10 -5.95 -17.61
C GLU A 269 -22.33 -5.09 -17.28
N ASP A 270 -23.23 -5.57 -16.42
CA ASP A 270 -24.37 -4.80 -15.90
C ASP A 270 -23.98 -3.77 -14.81
N SER A 271 -22.72 -3.78 -14.34
CA SER A 271 -22.27 -2.91 -13.24
C SER A 271 -21.88 -1.50 -13.71
N VAL A 272 -21.71 -0.59 -12.75
CA VAL A 272 -21.18 0.76 -12.99
C VAL A 272 -19.78 0.77 -13.64
N ALA A 273 -19.02 -0.33 -13.58
CA ALA A 273 -17.71 -0.46 -14.21
C ALA A 273 -17.76 -0.38 -15.74
N ALA A 274 -18.73 -1.05 -16.37
CA ALA A 274 -18.93 -1.03 -17.82
C ALA A 274 -19.90 0.07 -18.28
N ASN A 275 -20.75 0.60 -17.38
CA ASN A 275 -21.67 1.68 -17.70
C ASN A 275 -20.96 3.05 -17.78
N PHE A 276 -20.49 3.41 -18.98
CA PHE A 276 -19.94 4.73 -19.31
C PHE A 276 -20.99 5.85 -19.43
N GLY A 277 -22.27 5.60 -19.17
CA GLY A 277 -23.25 6.65 -18.90
C GLY A 277 -23.10 7.31 -17.52
N VAL A 278 -22.35 6.69 -16.61
CA VAL A 278 -22.03 7.24 -15.27
C VAL A 278 -20.74 8.07 -15.35
N PRO A 279 -20.76 9.36 -14.95
CA PRO A 279 -19.57 10.21 -14.95
C PRO A 279 -18.38 9.58 -14.24
N ARG A 280 -17.20 9.69 -14.85
CA ARG A 280 -15.94 9.29 -14.23
C ARG A 280 -15.25 10.47 -13.55
N VAL A 281 -14.30 10.17 -12.67
CA VAL A 281 -13.51 11.19 -11.96
C VAL A 281 -12.72 12.07 -12.94
N GLY A 282 -12.14 11.47 -14.00
CA GLY A 282 -11.31 12.20 -14.95
C GLY A 282 -9.91 12.54 -14.41
N ALA A 283 -9.14 13.32 -15.16
CA ALA A 283 -7.75 13.62 -14.82
C ALA A 283 -7.21 14.95 -15.37
N LEU A 284 -6.23 15.49 -14.66
CA LEU A 284 -5.40 16.63 -15.06
C LEU A 284 -4.27 16.15 -16.00
N VAL A 285 -3.99 16.93 -17.05
CA VAL A 285 -2.92 16.66 -18.02
C VAL A 285 -1.97 17.87 -17.99
N ASP A 286 -0.77 17.72 -17.45
CA ASP A 286 0.21 18.80 -17.45
C ASP A 286 0.96 18.87 -18.78
N LEU A 287 0.98 20.06 -19.40
CA LEU A 287 1.67 20.33 -20.66
C LEU A 287 2.96 21.13 -20.45
N GLN A 288 3.35 21.39 -19.20
CA GLN A 288 4.58 22.09 -18.85
C GLN A 288 5.81 21.16 -18.95
N PRO A 289 6.99 21.67 -19.36
CA PRO A 289 8.25 20.96 -19.21
C PRO A 289 8.58 20.76 -17.72
N ALA A 290 9.11 19.59 -17.36
CA ALA A 290 9.67 19.37 -16.03
C ALA A 290 10.89 20.27 -15.80
N ASP A 291 10.92 20.98 -14.68
CA ASP A 291 12.17 21.57 -14.18
C ASP A 291 13.07 20.39 -13.72
N LEU A 292 14.38 20.46 -14.01
CA LEU A 292 15.33 19.32 -13.96
C LEU A 292 15.55 18.68 -12.57
N ASP A 293 14.99 19.27 -11.51
CA ASP A 293 15.22 18.90 -10.11
C ASP A 293 14.05 18.13 -9.45
N ASP A 294 12.93 17.92 -10.16
CA ASP A 294 11.70 17.31 -9.60
C ASP A 294 11.40 15.95 -10.28
N ALA A 295 12.09 14.89 -9.81
CA ALA A 295 12.10 13.56 -10.43
C ALA A 295 10.75 12.81 -10.38
N ASP A 296 9.83 13.22 -9.50
CA ASP A 296 8.52 12.59 -9.31
C ASP A 296 7.40 13.22 -10.15
N ARG A 297 7.69 14.19 -11.02
CA ARG A 297 6.69 14.76 -11.95
C ARG A 297 6.65 14.04 -13.30
N PRO A 298 5.59 13.25 -13.59
CA PRO A 298 5.43 12.66 -14.91
C PRO A 298 5.08 13.75 -15.94
N LEU A 299 5.99 13.96 -16.89
CA LEU A 299 5.70 14.66 -18.15
C LEU A 299 4.64 13.88 -18.94
N ALA A 300 3.45 14.46 -19.14
CA ALA A 300 2.41 13.81 -19.97
C ALA A 300 2.85 13.59 -21.43
N PHE A 301 3.88 14.32 -21.88
CA PHE A 301 4.47 14.22 -23.22
C PHE A 301 6.00 14.12 -23.20
N SER A 302 6.55 13.33 -22.27
CA SER A 302 7.88 12.75 -22.49
C SER A 302 7.82 11.88 -23.75
N LYS A 303 8.89 11.88 -24.56
CA LYS A 303 8.98 11.13 -25.84
C LYS A 303 9.01 9.60 -25.69
N SER A 304 8.57 9.06 -24.54
CA SER A 304 8.78 7.67 -24.12
C SER A 304 7.51 6.86 -23.82
N ASP A 305 6.35 7.48 -23.57
CA ASP A 305 5.12 6.74 -23.20
C ASP A 305 4.01 6.86 -24.25
N ALA A 306 4.05 5.95 -25.23
CA ALA A 306 3.02 5.82 -26.25
C ALA A 306 1.67 5.29 -25.72
N GLY A 307 1.64 4.68 -24.52
CA GLY A 307 0.43 4.19 -23.89
C GLY A 307 -0.42 5.32 -23.33
N LEU A 308 0.21 6.27 -22.63
CA LEU A 308 -0.45 7.46 -22.09
C LEU A 308 -0.99 8.37 -23.21
N GLU A 309 -0.20 8.60 -24.25
CA GLU A 309 -0.61 9.39 -25.42
C GLU A 309 -1.82 8.76 -26.14
N TRP A 310 -1.80 7.44 -26.34
CA TRP A 310 -2.95 6.73 -26.92
C TRP A 310 -4.19 6.85 -26.03
N LEU A 311 -4.05 6.69 -24.71
CA LEU A 311 -5.15 6.76 -23.77
C LEU A 311 -5.84 8.14 -23.77
N ILE A 312 -5.05 9.22 -23.69
CA ILE A 312 -5.55 10.61 -23.81
C ILE A 312 -6.26 10.79 -25.16
N SER A 313 -5.64 10.35 -26.24
CA SER A 313 -6.19 10.46 -27.60
C SER A 313 -7.47 9.63 -27.80
N SER A 314 -7.63 8.52 -27.08
CA SER A 314 -8.82 7.67 -27.11
C SER A 314 -10.02 8.35 -26.42
N ILE A 315 -9.79 8.92 -25.22
CA ILE A 315 -10.79 9.66 -24.43
C ILE A 315 -11.34 10.86 -25.20
N LEU A 316 -10.48 11.58 -25.92
CA LEU A 316 -10.88 12.75 -26.72
C LEU A 316 -11.66 12.39 -27.99
N ARG A 317 -11.51 11.17 -28.51
CA ARG A 317 -12.18 10.70 -29.75
C ARG A 317 -13.59 10.17 -29.51
N MET A 318 -13.90 9.69 -28.31
CA MET A 318 -15.22 9.20 -27.93
C MET A 318 -15.99 10.24 -27.13
N THR A 319 -17.29 10.39 -27.39
CA THR A 319 -18.18 11.25 -26.60
C THR A 319 -18.52 10.56 -25.28
N SER A 320 -17.59 10.64 -24.33
CA SER A 320 -17.61 9.93 -23.05
C SER A 320 -17.51 10.91 -21.87
N PRO A 321 -18.19 10.65 -20.73
CA PRO A 321 -18.13 11.53 -19.55
C PRO A 321 -16.88 11.24 -18.70
N ILE A 322 -15.71 11.23 -19.34
CA ILE A 322 -14.39 11.19 -18.71
C ILE A 322 -13.76 12.58 -18.92
N PRO A 323 -13.83 13.47 -17.91
CA PRO A 323 -13.36 14.85 -18.07
C PRO A 323 -11.83 14.91 -18.06
N LEU A 324 -11.26 15.71 -18.97
CA LEU A 324 -9.83 15.98 -19.03
C LEU A 324 -9.54 17.46 -18.83
N TYR A 325 -8.51 17.77 -18.03
CA TYR A 325 -8.16 19.12 -17.62
C TYR A 325 -6.71 19.44 -18.03
N PHE A 326 -6.53 20.09 -19.18
CA PHE A 326 -5.21 20.45 -19.71
C PHE A 326 -4.67 21.68 -18.97
N SER A 327 -3.51 21.56 -18.32
CA SER A 327 -2.78 22.65 -17.67
C SER A 327 -1.72 23.20 -18.62
N TRP A 328 -1.82 24.48 -18.97
CA TRP A 328 -0.91 25.19 -19.89
C TRP A 328 0.17 26.02 -19.17
N GLY A 329 0.13 26.09 -17.83
CA GLY A 329 1.09 26.87 -17.03
C GLY A 329 0.94 28.40 -17.12
N PRO A 330 1.95 29.16 -16.64
CA PRO A 330 1.92 30.62 -16.58
C PRO A 330 2.41 31.28 -17.89
N LEU A 331 1.56 32.11 -18.48
CA LEU A 331 1.65 32.60 -19.86
C LEU A 331 2.78 33.63 -20.16
N HIS A 332 3.71 33.86 -19.23
CA HIS A 332 4.85 34.77 -19.42
C HIS A 332 6.10 34.04 -19.97
N ARG A 333 6.11 32.70 -19.97
CA ARG A 333 7.03 31.91 -20.81
C ARG A 333 6.41 31.81 -22.21
N SER A 334 7.20 31.98 -23.27
CA SER A 334 6.72 31.89 -24.65
C SER A 334 6.18 30.48 -24.94
N VAL A 335 5.03 30.40 -25.62
CA VAL A 335 4.34 29.15 -25.98
C VAL A 335 5.08 28.45 -27.14
N ASN A 336 6.33 28.06 -26.90
CA ASN A 336 7.15 27.20 -27.76
C ASN A 336 7.10 25.74 -27.24
N PHE A 337 5.91 25.28 -26.84
CA PHE A 337 5.69 23.89 -26.45
C PHE A 337 5.39 23.05 -27.69
N ALA A 338 5.88 21.81 -27.72
CA ALA A 338 5.52 20.83 -28.74
C ALA A 338 4.13 20.25 -28.41
N VAL A 339 3.07 21.05 -28.64
CA VAL A 339 1.69 20.64 -28.42
C VAL A 339 1.30 19.59 -29.48
N PRO A 340 0.76 18.43 -29.11
CA PRO A 340 0.26 17.44 -30.07
C PRO A 340 -0.78 18.04 -31.03
N GLU A 341 -0.60 17.78 -32.33
CA GLU A 341 -1.39 18.40 -33.40
C GLU A 341 -2.90 18.16 -33.26
N TYR A 342 -3.29 17.01 -32.70
CA TYR A 342 -4.70 16.68 -32.45
C TYR A 342 -5.40 17.61 -31.43
N LEU A 343 -4.68 18.16 -30.44
CA LEU A 343 -5.27 19.12 -29.48
C LEU A 343 -5.63 20.44 -30.16
N SER A 344 -4.82 20.86 -31.13
CA SER A 344 -5.08 22.03 -31.97
C SER A 344 -6.30 21.81 -32.87
N HIS A 345 -6.40 20.64 -33.50
CA HIS A 345 -7.57 20.28 -34.33
C HIS A 345 -8.89 20.19 -33.56
N LEU A 346 -8.84 19.82 -32.27
CA LEU A 346 -10.00 19.77 -31.38
C LEU A 346 -10.36 21.13 -30.74
N GLY A 347 -9.60 22.20 -31.03
CA GLY A 347 -9.85 23.53 -30.46
C GLY A 347 -9.58 23.63 -28.96
N LEU A 348 -8.80 22.71 -28.40
CA LEU A 348 -8.46 22.68 -26.97
C LEU A 348 -7.31 23.63 -26.61
N VAL A 349 -6.53 24.06 -27.59
CA VAL A 349 -5.48 25.07 -27.40
C VAL A 349 -6.12 26.47 -27.32
N PRO A 350 -5.96 27.22 -26.21
CA PRO A 350 -6.54 28.56 -26.11
C PRO A 350 -5.86 29.54 -27.07
N GLY A 351 -6.64 30.19 -27.92
CA GLY A 351 -6.16 31.17 -28.90
C GLY A 351 -5.78 32.53 -28.29
N PRO A 352 -5.04 33.38 -29.02
CA PRO A 352 -4.54 34.67 -28.51
C PRO A 352 -5.63 35.59 -27.92
N ASP A 353 -6.80 35.64 -28.56
CA ASP A 353 -7.93 36.47 -28.11
C ASP A 353 -8.59 35.92 -26.82
N GLN A 354 -8.75 34.59 -26.73
CA GLN A 354 -9.26 33.91 -25.53
C GLN A 354 -8.30 34.09 -24.36
N ILE A 355 -6.98 33.96 -24.61
CA ILE A 355 -5.92 34.28 -23.66
C ILE A 355 -6.02 35.73 -23.17
N GLN A 356 -6.22 36.69 -24.09
CA GLN A 356 -6.30 38.11 -23.75
C GLN A 356 -7.55 38.45 -22.92
N TYR A 357 -8.66 37.72 -23.14
CA TYR A 357 -9.86 37.78 -22.30
C TYR A 357 -9.62 37.14 -20.92
N LEU A 358 -8.99 35.96 -20.85
CA LEU A 358 -8.64 35.26 -19.60
C LEU A 358 -7.60 35.97 -18.73
N LYS A 359 -6.85 36.95 -19.27
CA LYS A 359 -6.06 37.86 -18.44
C LYS A 359 -6.95 38.80 -17.61
N GLN A 360 -8.14 39.11 -18.11
CA GLN A 360 -9.08 40.11 -17.55
C GLN A 360 -10.22 39.46 -16.74
N ALA A 361 -10.60 38.21 -17.05
CA ALA A 361 -11.63 37.43 -16.35
C ALA A 361 -11.07 36.10 -15.80
N GLN A 362 -11.73 35.47 -14.81
CA GLN A 362 -11.29 34.17 -14.29
C GLN A 362 -11.73 32.97 -15.13
N ILE A 363 -12.84 33.06 -15.87
CA ILE A 363 -13.41 31.94 -16.65
C ILE A 363 -13.84 32.45 -18.03
N ALA A 364 -13.55 31.68 -19.08
CA ALA A 364 -13.93 31.95 -20.46
C ALA A 364 -14.42 30.65 -21.13
N PHE A 365 -15.70 30.36 -20.95
CA PHE A 365 -16.33 29.27 -21.70
C PHE A 365 -16.22 29.53 -23.20
N SER A 366 -15.77 28.53 -23.95
CA SER A 366 -15.73 28.63 -25.42
C SER A 366 -17.17 28.44 -25.92
N PRO A 367 -17.72 29.36 -26.73
CA PRO A 367 -19.02 29.16 -27.35
C PRO A 367 -18.86 28.22 -28.55
N LEU A 368 -18.75 26.93 -28.28
CA LEU A 368 -18.86 25.88 -29.29
C LEU A 368 -20.34 25.71 -29.68
N GLU A 369 -20.76 26.62 -30.57
CA GLU A 369 -21.95 26.57 -31.43
C GLU A 369 -23.26 26.05 -30.81
N ASP A 370 -23.94 26.90 -30.05
CA ASP A 370 -25.40 26.86 -30.07
C ASP A 370 -25.88 27.50 -31.39
N SER A 371 -26.58 26.72 -32.21
CA SER A 371 -26.89 27.08 -33.59
C SER A 371 -28.05 28.08 -33.69
N GLY A 372 -27.80 29.37 -33.42
CA GLY A 372 -28.85 30.39 -33.47
C GLY A 372 -28.47 31.84 -33.17
N THR A 373 -27.82 32.52 -34.12
CA THR A 373 -27.88 33.99 -34.35
C THR A 373 -28.20 34.93 -33.16
N ASN A 374 -27.18 35.55 -32.56
CA ASN A 374 -26.99 37.02 -32.64
C ASN A 374 -25.71 37.52 -31.96
N ARG A 375 -25.09 38.54 -32.55
CA ARG A 375 -24.09 39.40 -31.87
C ARG A 375 -24.81 40.41 -30.97
N LEU A 376 -24.22 40.75 -29.81
CA LEU A 376 -24.15 42.13 -29.29
C LEU A 376 -23.17 42.19 -28.09
N ALA A 377 -22.63 43.37 -27.81
CA ALA A 377 -21.48 43.58 -26.91
C ALA A 377 -21.86 44.16 -25.53
N ALA A 378 -20.98 44.00 -24.54
CA ALA A 378 -21.01 44.74 -23.27
C ALA A 378 -19.57 45.05 -22.75
N PRO A 379 -19.34 46.18 -22.04
CA PRO A 379 -17.99 46.72 -21.75
C PRO A 379 -17.41 46.34 -20.36
N PRO A 380 -16.11 46.59 -20.09
CA PRO A 380 -15.46 46.23 -18.83
C PRO A 380 -15.71 47.26 -17.69
N PRO A 381 -15.68 46.82 -16.41
CA PRO A 381 -15.82 47.71 -15.26
C PRO A 381 -14.52 48.46 -14.95
N LYS A 382 -14.62 49.76 -14.67
CA LYS A 382 -13.51 50.55 -14.09
C LYS A 382 -13.67 50.67 -12.58
N SER A 383 -12.57 50.53 -11.87
CA SER A 383 -12.44 50.91 -10.47
C SER A 383 -12.49 52.43 -10.29
N LEU A 384 -12.81 52.89 -9.08
CA LEU A 384 -12.15 54.02 -8.40
C LEU A 384 -12.56 54.07 -6.91
N LEU A 385 -11.61 54.41 -6.06
CA LEU A 385 -11.77 54.57 -4.60
C LEU A 385 -11.90 56.05 -4.21
N THR A 386 -12.22 56.27 -2.93
CA THR A 386 -12.02 57.49 -2.09
C THR A 386 -13.08 58.61 -2.03
N ARG A 387 -13.76 58.67 -0.86
CA ARG A 387 -13.87 59.81 0.12
C ARG A 387 -13.75 61.24 -0.45
N THR A 388 -14.65 62.21 -0.17
CA THR A 388 -14.92 62.82 1.16
C THR A 388 -16.18 63.73 1.25
N SER A 389 -16.95 63.60 2.35
CA SER A 389 -17.68 64.59 3.20
C SER A 389 -18.15 65.99 2.72
N ALA A 390 -19.44 66.29 2.96
CA ALA A 390 -20.08 67.45 3.65
C ALA A 390 -21.52 67.64 3.11
N GLY A 391 -22.61 67.58 3.89
CA GLY A 391 -23.07 68.56 4.90
C GLY A 391 -23.97 69.61 4.23
N SER A 392 -25.26 69.83 4.55
CA SER A 392 -26.10 69.54 5.73
C SER A 392 -27.53 69.11 5.25
N ASN A 393 -28.67 69.10 5.97
CA ASN A 393 -29.06 69.66 7.27
C ASN A 393 -30.24 68.87 7.94
N THR A 394 -31.03 69.53 8.79
CA THR A 394 -32.04 69.00 9.74
C THR A 394 -33.41 69.75 9.56
N PRO A 395 -34.49 69.68 10.43
CA PRO A 395 -34.66 68.97 11.72
C PRO A 395 -36.05 68.36 12.11
N SER A 396 -35.99 67.26 12.90
CA SER A 396 -36.71 66.91 14.18
C SER A 396 -38.25 66.93 14.43
N THR A 397 -38.60 66.21 15.53
CA THR A 397 -39.84 66.19 16.37
C THR A 397 -41.05 65.32 15.94
N SER A 398 -41.85 64.72 16.84
CA SER A 398 -41.65 64.28 18.24
C SER A 398 -42.79 63.30 18.67
N SER A 399 -42.62 62.59 19.79
CA SER A 399 -43.58 61.62 20.37
C SER A 399 -44.81 62.24 21.04
N HIS A 400 -45.94 61.51 21.12
CA HIS A 400 -46.78 61.43 22.33
C HIS A 400 -47.80 60.26 22.33
N ALA A 401 -48.29 59.96 23.55
CA ALA A 401 -49.05 58.78 23.98
C ALA A 401 -50.48 58.63 23.41
N GLY A 402 -51.05 57.42 23.52
CA GLY A 402 -52.47 57.12 23.27
C GLY A 402 -53.29 56.88 24.55
N PRO A 403 -54.57 56.47 24.44
CA PRO A 403 -55.24 55.75 25.53
C PRO A 403 -56.17 54.57 25.13
N ASN A 404 -56.14 53.51 25.95
CA ASN A 404 -57.21 52.54 26.34
C ASN A 404 -58.30 52.02 25.36
N MET A 405 -58.33 50.68 25.19
CA MET A 405 -59.42 49.68 25.42
C MET A 405 -60.88 49.91 24.88
N PRO A 406 -61.71 48.86 24.62
CA PRO A 406 -61.45 47.40 24.53
C PRO A 406 -62.12 46.65 23.34
N SER A 407 -61.75 45.37 23.18
CA SER A 407 -62.60 44.23 22.72
C SER A 407 -62.88 43.96 21.22
N ALA A 408 -62.73 42.66 20.90
CA ALA A 408 -63.44 41.83 19.90
C ALA A 408 -62.93 41.69 18.44
N HIS A 409 -62.82 40.40 18.06
CA HIS A 409 -62.74 39.78 16.71
C HIS A 409 -61.42 39.75 15.92
N SER A 410 -60.77 38.57 16.03
CA SER A 410 -60.36 37.67 14.93
C SER A 410 -59.60 38.21 13.72
N THR A 411 -58.34 37.76 13.55
CA THR A 411 -57.96 36.77 12.52
C THR A 411 -56.53 36.27 12.77
N ASP A 412 -56.22 35.05 12.31
CA ASP A 412 -54.95 34.36 12.58
C ASP A 412 -53.71 35.04 11.96
N ALA A 413 -52.71 35.30 12.80
CA ALA A 413 -51.30 35.38 12.42
C ALA A 413 -50.43 34.96 13.62
N ALA A 414 -49.43 34.10 13.39
CA ALA A 414 -48.76 33.36 14.46
C ALA A 414 -47.88 34.20 15.40
N PRO A 415 -47.86 33.90 16.72
CA PRO A 415 -46.87 34.46 17.65
C PRO A 415 -45.64 33.54 17.88
N SER A 416 -44.52 34.21 18.16
CA SER A 416 -43.37 33.77 18.98
C SER A 416 -42.58 32.50 18.63
N SER A 417 -41.48 32.67 17.89
CA SER A 417 -40.33 31.75 17.80
C SER A 417 -39.36 31.84 19.00
N LEU A 418 -39.87 32.09 20.22
CA LEU A 418 -39.04 32.45 21.40
C LEU A 418 -39.06 31.45 22.56
N ASP A 419 -39.72 30.30 22.42
CA ASP A 419 -39.81 29.28 23.49
C ASP A 419 -38.93 28.04 23.30
N ASN A 420 -38.29 27.83 22.15
CA ASN A 420 -37.36 26.72 21.89
C ASN A 420 -35.89 27.01 22.28
N PHE A 421 -35.64 27.59 23.47
CA PHE A 421 -34.28 27.59 24.02
C PHE A 421 -34.04 26.30 24.82
N PRO A 422 -32.98 25.52 24.55
CA PRO A 422 -32.77 24.22 25.20
C PRO A 422 -32.50 24.34 26.72
N PRO A 423 -32.85 23.31 27.51
CA PRO A 423 -32.60 23.32 28.95
C PRO A 423 -31.09 23.27 29.25
N VAL A 424 -30.57 24.34 29.86
CA VAL A 424 -29.16 24.42 30.27
C VAL A 424 -28.79 23.35 31.32
N HIS A 425 -27.58 22.79 31.20
CA HIS A 425 -27.10 21.75 32.10
C HIS A 425 -26.99 22.26 33.54
N ARG A 426 -27.50 21.48 34.52
CA ARG A 426 -27.40 21.86 35.94
C ARG A 426 -25.94 22.02 36.34
N HIS A 427 -25.63 23.07 37.09
CA HIS A 427 -24.28 23.45 37.52
C HIS A 427 -23.31 23.90 36.42
N SER A 428 -23.73 24.10 35.16
CA SER A 428 -22.87 24.74 34.15
C SER A 428 -22.61 26.22 34.46
N GLY A 429 -23.54 26.90 35.13
CA GLY A 429 -23.46 28.34 35.41
C GLY A 429 -23.86 29.24 34.24
N GLN A 430 -24.25 28.65 33.10
CA GLN A 430 -25.02 29.31 32.04
C GLN A 430 -26.45 29.52 32.57
N ARG A 431 -27.01 30.72 32.36
CA ARG A 431 -28.39 31.04 32.73
C ARG A 431 -29.35 30.57 31.64
N ASN A 432 -30.62 30.36 31.98
CA ASN A 432 -31.63 30.03 30.99
C ASN A 432 -31.76 31.16 29.95
N ARG A 433 -31.80 30.82 28.66
CA ARG A 433 -31.80 31.75 27.50
C ARG A 433 -30.53 32.63 27.35
N GLU A 434 -29.44 32.32 28.05
CA GLU A 434 -28.16 33.04 27.95
C GLU A 434 -27.28 32.45 26.84
N ARG A 435 -26.88 33.27 25.86
CA ARG A 435 -25.97 32.86 24.79
C ARG A 435 -24.53 32.80 25.27
N MET A 436 -23.67 32.18 24.46
CA MET A 436 -22.25 32.05 24.78
C MET A 436 -21.56 33.43 24.91
N GLU A 437 -21.85 34.38 24.00
CA GLU A 437 -21.28 35.73 24.07
C GLU A 437 -21.74 36.48 25.33
N ASP A 438 -23.03 36.38 25.67
CA ASP A 438 -23.63 36.98 26.87
C ASP A 438 -23.00 36.43 28.15
N PHE A 439 -22.75 35.11 28.21
CA PHE A 439 -22.06 34.46 29.32
C PHE A 439 -20.64 35.03 29.50
N PHE A 440 -19.82 35.06 28.45
CA PHE A 440 -18.44 35.55 28.57
C PHE A 440 -18.37 37.04 28.88
N LYS A 441 -19.29 37.84 28.31
CA LYS A 441 -19.42 39.26 28.65
C LYS A 441 -19.71 39.44 30.15
N ARG A 442 -20.73 38.75 30.68
CA ARG A 442 -21.05 38.76 32.12
C ARG A 442 -19.89 38.27 32.98
N ARG A 443 -19.17 37.21 32.57
CA ARG A 443 -17.99 36.71 33.29
C ARG A 443 -16.86 37.74 33.35
N SER A 444 -16.63 38.46 32.25
CA SER A 444 -15.64 39.54 32.19
C SER A 444 -15.99 40.68 33.15
N GLU A 445 -17.26 41.14 33.14
CA GLU A 445 -17.76 42.16 34.08
C GLU A 445 -17.66 41.72 35.55
N GLU A 446 -18.01 40.45 35.87
CA GLU A 446 -17.81 39.86 37.19
C GLU A 446 -16.31 39.83 37.59
N ASN A 447 -15.40 39.62 36.63
CA ASN A 447 -13.96 39.57 36.87
C ASN A 447 -13.32 40.94 37.08
N SER A 448 -13.70 41.96 36.31
CA SER A 448 -13.27 43.34 36.56
C SER A 448 -13.66 43.80 37.97
N ARG A 449 -14.85 43.40 38.45
CA ARG A 449 -15.30 43.68 39.82
C ARG A 449 -14.50 42.93 40.89
N LYS A 450 -14.05 41.70 40.62
CA LYS A 450 -13.17 40.95 41.53
C LYS A 450 -11.77 41.57 41.58
N LEU A 451 -11.19 41.92 40.42
CA LEU A 451 -9.87 42.56 40.31
C LEU A 451 -9.79 43.87 41.10
N ALA A 452 -10.86 44.68 41.08
CA ALA A 452 -10.95 45.93 41.84
C ALA A 452 -10.94 45.76 43.37
N ASN A 453 -11.27 44.56 43.89
CA ASN A 453 -11.34 44.26 45.32
C ASN A 453 -10.33 43.16 45.74
N GLU A 454 -9.34 42.89 44.89
CA GLU A 454 -8.40 41.78 45.06
C GLU A 454 -7.34 42.08 46.12
N THR A 455 -7.22 41.21 47.13
CA THR A 455 -6.16 41.31 48.14
C THR A 455 -4.79 40.88 47.58
N THR A 456 -3.70 41.24 48.25
CA THR A 456 -2.35 40.81 47.84
C THR A 456 -2.19 39.29 47.84
N VAL A 457 -2.85 38.58 48.76
CA VAL A 457 -2.84 37.11 48.83
C VAL A 457 -3.63 36.50 47.68
N ASP A 458 -4.83 37.01 47.41
CA ASP A 458 -5.67 36.55 46.30
C ASP A 458 -5.01 36.78 44.94
N ARG A 459 -4.34 37.93 44.78
CA ARG A 459 -3.54 38.26 43.59
C ARG A 459 -2.43 37.25 43.37
N THR A 460 -1.63 36.94 44.39
CA THR A 460 -0.55 35.95 44.28
C THR A 460 -1.11 34.56 43.95
N ALA A 461 -2.21 34.15 44.58
CA ALA A 461 -2.87 32.87 44.31
C ALA A 461 -3.54 32.81 42.92
N ARG A 462 -4.01 33.93 42.37
CA ARG A 462 -4.52 34.00 40.99
C ARG A 462 -3.37 34.00 39.97
N MET A 463 -2.34 34.83 40.16
CA MET A 463 -1.19 34.84 39.25
C MET A 463 -0.51 33.47 39.19
N GLN A 464 -0.33 32.78 40.33
CA GLN A 464 0.21 31.41 40.33
C GLN A 464 -0.66 30.43 39.53
N ARG A 465 -1.98 30.58 39.57
CA ARG A 465 -2.93 29.78 38.79
C ARG A 465 -2.87 30.10 37.29
N GLU A 466 -2.79 31.37 36.94
CA GLU A 466 -2.63 31.82 35.54
C GLU A 466 -1.28 31.37 34.95
N THR A 467 -0.18 31.49 35.69
CA THR A 467 1.14 30.95 35.31
C THR A 467 1.15 29.42 35.19
N ASN A 468 0.37 28.71 35.99
CA ASN A 468 0.22 27.26 35.83
C ASN A 468 -0.62 26.91 34.59
N ALA A 469 -1.69 27.68 34.31
CA ALA A 469 -2.55 27.49 33.14
C ALA A 469 -1.82 27.77 31.82
N GLN A 470 -0.86 28.70 31.80
CA GLN A 470 0.02 28.98 30.66
C GLN A 470 0.88 27.78 30.22
N ARG A 471 0.96 26.70 31.00
CA ARG A 471 1.66 25.46 30.62
C ARG A 471 0.86 24.53 29.72
N GLY A 472 -0.39 24.85 29.39
CA GLY A 472 -1.25 24.09 28.47
C GLY A 472 -1.77 22.73 29.00
N GLN A 473 -1.22 22.19 30.09
CA GLN A 473 -1.52 20.85 30.58
C GLN A 473 -2.91 20.69 31.25
N PRO A 474 -3.53 19.51 31.14
CA PRO A 474 -4.85 19.23 31.72
C PRO A 474 -4.87 19.31 33.27
N PRO A 475 -5.95 19.80 33.90
CA PRO A 475 -6.01 19.97 35.35
C PRO A 475 -6.17 18.64 36.11
N GLY A 476 -5.19 18.31 36.96
CA GLY A 476 -5.25 17.12 37.83
C GLY A 476 -6.40 17.11 38.86
N LYS A 477 -6.52 16.02 39.64
CA LYS A 477 -7.65 15.73 40.56
C LYS A 477 -8.05 16.84 41.54
N LYS A 478 -7.15 17.77 41.89
CA LYS A 478 -7.41 18.94 42.77
C LYS A 478 -7.33 20.30 42.05
N GLY A 479 -7.10 20.31 40.74
CA GLY A 479 -7.00 21.53 39.94
C GLY A 479 -8.34 21.98 39.34
N ALA A 480 -8.22 22.97 38.45
CA ALA A 480 -9.30 23.66 37.75
C ALA A 480 -10.42 22.76 37.21
N SER A 481 -11.62 23.32 37.08
CA SER A 481 -12.78 22.62 36.51
C SER A 481 -12.92 22.96 35.03
N VAL A 482 -13.03 21.94 34.18
CA VAL A 482 -13.16 22.08 32.71
C VAL A 482 -14.62 22.00 32.28
N TYR A 483 -15.03 22.89 31.38
CA TYR A 483 -16.34 22.94 30.74
C TYR A 483 -16.19 23.02 29.23
N VAL A 484 -17.10 22.36 28.52
CA VAL A 484 -17.15 22.29 27.06
C VAL A 484 -18.40 23.03 26.57
N TRP A 485 -18.30 23.77 25.47
CA TRP A 485 -19.43 24.39 24.79
C TRP A 485 -19.76 23.62 23.52
N GLU A 486 -20.83 22.84 23.59
CA GLU A 486 -21.33 22.06 22.45
C GLU A 486 -22.44 22.83 21.74
N LYS A 487 -22.42 22.87 20.41
CA LYS A 487 -23.49 23.44 19.60
C LYS A 487 -24.61 22.41 19.45
N GLU A 488 -25.85 22.77 19.77
CA GLU A 488 -26.98 21.85 19.62
C GLU A 488 -27.55 21.91 18.20
N ASP A 489 -27.54 20.79 17.49
CA ASP A 489 -27.87 20.68 16.05
C ASP A 489 -29.26 21.23 15.68
N THR A 490 -30.25 21.06 16.56
CA THR A 490 -31.64 21.45 16.32
C THR A 490 -31.94 22.92 16.56
N SER A 491 -31.19 23.58 17.44
CA SER A 491 -31.46 24.98 17.83
C SER A 491 -30.34 25.95 17.42
N GLY A 492 -29.15 25.43 17.09
CA GLY A 492 -27.95 26.21 16.77
C GLY A 492 -27.32 26.94 17.98
N TYR A 493 -27.82 26.73 19.19
CA TYR A 493 -27.30 27.39 20.41
C TYR A 493 -26.16 26.58 21.03
N TYR A 494 -25.18 27.28 21.60
CA TYR A 494 -24.12 26.65 22.39
C TYR A 494 -24.56 26.44 23.84
N LEU A 495 -24.39 25.21 24.33
CA LEU A 495 -24.72 24.79 25.69
C LEU A 495 -23.45 24.40 26.45
N ARG A 496 -23.23 25.03 27.60
CA ARG A 496 -22.07 24.74 28.47
C ARG A 496 -22.34 23.46 29.27
N ARG A 497 -21.45 22.47 29.16
CA ARG A 497 -21.52 21.18 29.88
C ARG A 497 -20.22 20.94 30.68
N PRO A 498 -20.28 20.27 31.84
CA PRO A 498 -19.07 19.92 32.60
C PRO A 498 -18.33 18.77 31.90
N GLY A 499 -17.04 18.95 31.56
CA GLY A 499 -16.30 18.00 30.72
C GLY A 499 -15.99 16.62 31.34
N GLY A 500 -16.22 16.46 32.66
CA GLY A 500 -15.98 15.20 33.38
C GLY A 500 -14.51 14.93 33.68
N ARG A 501 -14.13 14.78 34.97
CA ARG A 501 -12.72 14.65 35.42
C ARG A 501 -11.95 13.41 34.91
N LYS A 502 -12.59 12.50 34.16
CA LYS A 502 -11.94 11.31 33.57
C LYS A 502 -11.55 11.49 32.10
N SER A 503 -12.03 12.56 31.48
CA SER A 503 -11.88 12.90 30.06
C SER A 503 -11.25 14.29 29.91
N TYR A 504 -10.58 14.80 30.95
CA TYR A 504 -9.88 16.10 30.89
C TYR A 504 -8.64 16.04 30.02
N ASP A 505 -8.00 14.87 29.94
CA ASP A 505 -6.84 14.63 29.08
C ASP A 505 -7.33 14.61 27.61
N ASP A 506 -8.29 13.73 27.28
CA ASP A 506 -8.97 13.66 25.97
C ASP A 506 -9.49 15.04 25.49
N LEU A 507 -10.09 15.84 26.39
CA LEU A 507 -10.61 17.18 26.07
C LEU A 507 -9.52 18.25 25.88
N PHE A 508 -8.33 18.05 26.46
CA PHE A 508 -7.15 18.90 26.23
C PHE A 508 -6.29 18.38 25.07
N GLU A 509 -6.66 17.27 24.45
CA GLU A 509 -6.20 16.84 23.12
C GLU A 509 -7.18 17.35 22.04
N THR A 510 -8.50 17.19 22.26
CA THR A 510 -9.57 17.51 21.29
C THR A 510 -9.68 18.99 20.88
N TYR A 511 -9.32 19.95 21.74
CA TYR A 511 -9.47 21.38 21.46
C TYR A 511 -8.12 22.07 21.41
N GLY A 512 -7.75 22.74 20.31
CA GLY A 512 -6.46 23.44 20.16
C GLY A 512 -6.19 24.52 21.21
N SER A 513 -4.95 25.00 21.35
CA SER A 513 -4.59 25.99 22.39
C SER A 513 -5.36 27.32 22.25
N SER A 514 -5.60 27.74 21.01
CA SER A 514 -6.46 28.84 20.55
C SER A 514 -7.93 28.69 20.97
N GLN A 515 -8.40 27.45 21.14
CA GLN A 515 -9.78 27.08 21.48
C GLN A 515 -10.05 26.97 22.99
N ARG A 516 -9.06 27.25 23.85
CA ARG A 516 -9.18 27.18 25.31
C ARG A 516 -9.16 28.58 25.95
N ARG A 517 -10.08 28.85 26.87
CA ARG A 517 -10.11 30.10 27.65
C ARG A 517 -10.10 29.80 29.14
N TYR A 518 -9.18 30.43 29.88
CA TYR A 518 -8.99 30.22 31.31
C TYR A 518 -9.48 31.40 32.16
N ASP A 519 -10.27 31.10 33.21
CA ASP A 519 -10.73 32.06 34.22
C ASP A 519 -10.00 31.88 35.56
N GLY A 520 -8.88 32.58 35.72
CA GLY A 520 -8.07 32.59 36.95
C GLY A 520 -8.85 33.04 38.21
N PHE A 521 -9.96 33.77 38.08
CA PHE A 521 -10.78 34.19 39.21
C PHE A 521 -11.75 33.10 39.72
N ARG A 522 -11.91 31.98 38.99
CA ARG A 522 -12.75 30.83 39.37
C ARG A 522 -12.04 29.49 39.28
N ASP A 523 -10.82 29.42 38.76
CA ASP A 523 -10.08 28.17 38.51
C ASP A 523 -10.86 27.28 37.53
N GLN A 524 -11.22 27.82 36.36
CA GLN A 524 -12.04 27.14 35.36
C GLN A 524 -11.50 27.32 33.95
N TRP A 525 -11.63 26.27 33.15
CA TRP A 525 -11.40 26.27 31.71
C TRP A 525 -12.72 26.17 30.96
N ASP A 526 -12.82 26.91 29.86
CA ASP A 526 -13.88 26.85 28.87
C ASP A 526 -13.26 26.46 27.52
N LEU A 527 -13.71 25.34 26.95
CA LEU A 527 -13.29 24.79 25.68
C LEU A 527 -14.41 24.95 24.64
N CYS A 528 -14.08 25.44 23.44
CA CYS A 528 -15.03 25.59 22.34
C CYS A 528 -14.32 25.74 21.00
N SER A 529 -14.72 24.97 19.99
CA SER A 529 -14.18 25.08 18.62
C SER A 529 -14.45 26.45 17.98
N ALA A 530 -15.49 27.17 18.43
CA ALA A 530 -15.78 28.52 17.96
C ALA A 530 -14.92 29.64 18.61
N PHE A 531 -13.85 29.30 19.35
CA PHE A 531 -12.97 30.30 19.99
C PHE A 531 -11.75 30.70 19.16
N GLY A 532 -11.33 29.85 18.22
CA GLY A 532 -10.21 30.06 17.30
C GLY A 532 -10.03 28.85 16.36
N ASP A 533 -9.33 29.05 15.26
CA ASP A 533 -8.96 27.98 14.33
C ASP A 533 -7.91 27.06 14.99
N ASP A 534 -7.81 25.81 14.52
CA ASP A 534 -6.86 24.82 15.04
C ASP A 534 -5.41 25.27 14.76
N ASP A 535 -4.63 25.43 15.83
CA ASP A 535 -3.30 26.07 15.80
C ASP A 535 -2.21 24.99 15.94
N ASP A 536 -1.78 24.46 14.79
CA ASP A 536 -0.74 23.43 14.66
C ASP A 536 0.65 23.95 15.09
N GLY A 537 0.91 24.03 16.40
CA GLY A 537 2.16 24.61 16.90
C GLY A 537 2.56 24.31 18.35
N ASP A 538 3.72 23.65 18.49
CA ASP A 538 4.60 23.58 19.67
C ASP A 538 4.06 22.92 20.96
N HIS A 539 4.17 21.59 21.02
CA HIS A 539 4.13 20.82 22.27
C HIS A 539 5.39 19.96 22.46
N GLY A 540 6.32 20.46 23.29
CA GLY A 540 7.52 19.72 23.66
C GLY A 540 7.30 18.66 24.74
N GLY A 541 7.63 17.41 24.43
CA GLY A 541 8.15 16.43 25.40
C GLY A 541 7.14 15.66 26.28
N GLY A 542 6.37 14.77 25.68
CA GLY A 542 5.61 13.69 26.34
C GLY A 542 5.15 12.66 25.29
N PRO A 543 5.16 11.34 25.58
CA PRO A 543 5.04 10.32 24.52
C PRO A 543 3.59 10.01 24.09
N ASP A 544 3.42 9.97 22.77
CA ASP A 544 2.42 9.26 21.95
C ASP A 544 0.97 9.14 22.46
N ASP A 545 0.04 9.83 21.79
CA ASP A 545 -1.16 9.20 21.20
C ASP A 545 -1.83 10.13 20.15
N ASP A 546 -1.29 10.13 18.91
CA ASP A 546 -1.86 10.89 17.79
C ASP A 546 -3.15 10.23 17.24
N TYR A 547 -4.28 10.92 17.38
CA TYR A 547 -5.51 10.67 16.61
C TYR A 547 -6.12 11.99 16.12
N ASP A 548 -5.51 12.59 15.10
CA ASP A 548 -6.22 13.58 14.28
C ASP A 548 -7.42 12.93 13.59
N ASP A 549 -8.57 13.57 13.73
CA ASP A 549 -9.80 13.33 12.99
C ASP A 549 -10.12 14.63 12.26
N ASP A 550 -10.07 14.62 10.93
CA ASP A 550 -10.51 15.73 10.10
C ASP A 550 -11.72 15.27 9.27
N ASP A 551 -12.90 15.65 9.75
CA ASP A 551 -14.20 15.40 9.12
C ASP A 551 -14.47 16.50 8.08
N ASP A 552 -14.15 16.27 6.80
CA ASP A 552 -14.69 17.06 5.69
C ASP A 552 -15.22 16.19 4.54
N TYR A 553 -16.38 15.57 4.78
CA TYR A 553 -17.15 14.82 3.78
C TYR A 553 -18.66 15.13 3.82
N GLU A 554 -19.06 16.39 4.01
CA GLU A 554 -20.41 16.84 3.67
C GLU A 554 -20.49 17.37 2.22
N ARG A 555 -20.67 16.46 1.25
CA ARG A 555 -21.31 16.80 -0.03
C ARG A 555 -22.61 16.02 -0.20
N GLY A 556 -23.72 16.75 -0.14
CA GLY A 556 -25.00 16.21 0.31
C GLY A 556 -25.65 15.18 -0.61
N PHE A 557 -26.19 14.12 0.02
CA PHE A 557 -27.19 13.23 -0.58
C PHE A 557 -28.41 13.10 0.34
N ARG A 558 -29.59 13.05 -0.29
CA ARG A 558 -30.90 13.09 0.35
C ARG A 558 -31.20 11.76 1.06
N PRO A 559 -31.68 11.75 2.32
CA PRO A 559 -31.95 10.51 3.03
C PRO A 559 -33.15 9.77 2.41
N PRO A 560 -33.06 8.44 2.18
CA PRO A 560 -34.23 7.60 1.93
C PRO A 560 -35.04 7.41 3.24
N SER A 561 -36.33 7.13 3.10
CA SER A 561 -37.26 7.05 4.22
C SER A 561 -36.94 5.90 5.20
N PRO A 562 -37.21 6.08 6.51
CA PRO A 562 -36.86 5.10 7.53
C PRO A 562 -37.85 3.92 7.57
N GLN A 563 -37.67 2.93 6.70
CA GLN A 563 -38.13 1.54 6.88
C GLN A 563 -37.51 0.64 5.81
N ALA A 564 -36.30 0.16 6.09
CA ALA A 564 -35.74 -1.02 5.46
C ALA A 564 -35.13 -1.88 6.57
N GLU A 565 -35.72 -3.04 6.83
CA GLU A 565 -35.08 -4.08 7.64
C GLU A 565 -33.76 -4.50 6.95
N PRO A 566 -32.75 -4.97 7.70
CA PRO A 566 -31.53 -5.50 7.09
C PRO A 566 -31.92 -6.65 6.15
N LEU A 567 -31.77 -6.42 4.84
CA LEU A 567 -32.03 -7.45 3.85
C LEU A 567 -31.15 -8.66 4.16
N PRO A 568 -31.72 -9.88 4.21
CA PRO A 568 -30.90 -11.08 4.35
C PRO A 568 -29.90 -11.13 3.17
N LEU A 569 -28.72 -11.69 3.42
CA LEU A 569 -27.68 -11.95 2.41
C LEU A 569 -28.19 -12.98 1.39
N VAL A 570 -29.04 -12.54 0.46
CA VAL A 570 -29.51 -13.33 -0.68
C VAL A 570 -28.33 -13.45 -1.64
N GLY A 571 -27.75 -14.63 -1.68
CA GLY A 571 -26.47 -14.87 -2.35
C GLY A 571 -26.46 -14.45 -3.81
N VAL A 572 -25.61 -13.47 -4.11
CA VAL A 572 -24.87 -13.49 -5.38
C VAL A 572 -24.07 -14.78 -5.35
N GLY A 573 -24.38 -15.72 -6.23
CA GLY A 573 -23.65 -17.00 -6.26
C GLY A 573 -22.16 -16.71 -6.47
N PRO A 574 -21.28 -17.13 -5.53
CA PRO A 574 -19.85 -16.87 -5.69
C PRO A 574 -19.37 -17.46 -7.01
N ALA A 575 -18.42 -16.79 -7.66
CA ALA A 575 -17.64 -17.43 -8.72
C ALA A 575 -17.12 -18.75 -8.13
N SER A 576 -17.55 -19.90 -8.69
CA SER A 576 -17.49 -21.16 -7.94
C SER A 576 -16.08 -21.43 -7.43
N GLU A 577 -15.94 -22.05 -6.26
CA GLU A 577 -14.68 -22.19 -5.50
C GLU A 577 -13.46 -22.67 -6.34
N ARG A 578 -13.71 -23.51 -7.36
CA ARG A 578 -12.72 -23.95 -8.37
C ARG A 578 -12.18 -22.85 -9.30
N ASN A 579 -12.96 -21.80 -9.52
CA ASN A 579 -12.66 -20.68 -10.41
C ASN A 579 -11.75 -19.70 -9.68
N LEU A 580 -12.08 -19.37 -8.43
CA LEU A 580 -11.22 -18.60 -7.53
C LEU A 580 -9.85 -19.27 -7.38
N GLN A 581 -9.78 -20.60 -7.31
CA GLN A 581 -8.53 -21.36 -7.33
C GLN A 581 -7.70 -21.14 -8.61
N GLN A 582 -8.32 -21.01 -9.79
CA GLN A 582 -7.62 -20.79 -11.07
C GLN A 582 -7.20 -19.33 -11.26
N ILE A 583 -8.07 -18.38 -10.90
CA ILE A 583 -7.73 -16.94 -10.82
C ILE A 583 -6.56 -16.74 -9.85
N TYR A 584 -6.61 -17.41 -8.69
CA TYR A 584 -5.50 -17.39 -7.73
C TYR A 584 -4.20 -17.96 -8.33
N LEU A 585 -4.24 -19.11 -9.00
CA LEU A 585 -3.05 -19.71 -9.62
C LEU A 585 -2.47 -18.88 -10.78
N HIS A 586 -3.29 -18.05 -11.43
CA HIS A 586 -2.91 -17.26 -12.60
C HIS A 586 -2.57 -15.79 -12.27
N PHE A 587 -3.12 -15.23 -11.18
CA PHE A 587 -2.90 -13.83 -10.74
C PHE A 587 -2.36 -13.66 -9.32
N GLY A 588 -2.12 -14.74 -8.59
CA GLY A 588 -1.06 -14.75 -7.57
C GLY A 588 0.18 -14.15 -8.22
N PRO A 589 0.85 -13.18 -7.57
CA PRO A 589 1.68 -12.20 -8.27
C PRO A 589 2.79 -12.92 -9.04
N SER A 590 2.66 -12.91 -10.36
CA SER A 590 3.61 -13.52 -11.28
C SER A 590 4.74 -12.53 -11.54
N SER A 591 5.97 -13.03 -11.61
CA SER A 591 7.22 -12.29 -11.77
C SER A 591 7.45 -11.75 -13.19
N ASP A 592 6.36 -11.32 -13.85
CA ASP A 592 6.33 -10.87 -15.24
C ASP A 592 6.64 -9.37 -15.40
N GLU A 593 7.85 -8.97 -15.01
CA GLU A 593 8.48 -7.78 -15.60
C GLU A 593 9.65 -8.23 -16.49
N GLU A 594 9.60 -7.81 -17.75
CA GLU A 594 10.61 -8.00 -18.80
C GLU A 594 11.02 -9.45 -19.15
N GLY A 595 10.40 -9.99 -20.21
CA GLY A 595 11.10 -10.56 -21.40
C GLY A 595 12.16 -11.67 -21.23
N GLN A 596 12.37 -12.19 -20.02
CA GLN A 596 13.43 -13.11 -19.70
C GLN A 596 12.79 -14.48 -19.45
N ALA A 597 13.18 -15.47 -20.26
CA ALA A 597 12.62 -16.82 -20.18
C ALA A 597 12.69 -17.36 -18.73
N ASP A 598 11.62 -18.05 -18.30
CA ASP A 598 11.45 -18.62 -16.95
C ASP A 598 12.81 -18.96 -16.33
N PRO A 599 13.21 -18.28 -15.23
CA PRO A 599 14.53 -18.52 -14.64
C PRO A 599 14.65 -20.02 -14.34
N PRO A 600 15.67 -20.70 -14.88
CA PRO A 600 15.71 -22.15 -14.89
C PRO A 600 15.61 -22.67 -13.44
N PRO A 601 14.79 -23.71 -13.20
CA PRO A 601 14.47 -24.15 -11.84
C PRO A 601 15.76 -24.39 -11.06
N TYR A 602 15.86 -23.76 -9.88
CA TYR A 602 17.10 -23.71 -9.09
C TYR A 602 17.80 -25.08 -9.04
N ARG A 603 18.96 -25.15 -9.69
CA ARG A 603 19.83 -26.31 -9.64
C ARG A 603 20.85 -26.08 -8.53
N VAL A 604 20.84 -26.96 -7.53
CA VAL A 604 21.95 -27.05 -6.57
C VAL A 604 23.25 -27.23 -7.34
N ILE A 605 24.26 -26.44 -7.01
CA ILE A 605 25.61 -26.67 -7.50
C ILE A 605 26.14 -27.92 -6.79
N ALA A 606 25.98 -29.06 -7.46
CA ALA A 606 26.57 -30.33 -7.05
C ALA A 606 27.99 -30.42 -7.61
N GLU A 607 28.97 -29.95 -6.83
CA GLU A 607 30.37 -30.31 -7.02
C GLU A 607 30.53 -31.82 -6.72
N ASP A 608 31.59 -32.45 -7.24
CA ASP A 608 31.87 -33.84 -6.88
C ASP A 608 32.22 -33.95 -5.39
N LEU A 609 32.10 -35.16 -4.83
CA LEU A 609 32.32 -35.42 -3.42
C LEU A 609 33.71 -34.96 -2.94
N ASN A 610 34.76 -35.22 -3.72
CA ASN A 610 36.13 -34.91 -3.32
C ASN A 610 36.42 -33.41 -3.40
N THR A 611 35.91 -32.72 -4.42
CA THR A 611 35.97 -31.25 -4.50
C THR A 611 35.19 -30.62 -3.36
N SER A 612 33.96 -31.07 -3.07
CA SER A 612 33.14 -30.59 -1.96
C SER A 612 33.86 -30.74 -0.61
N LEU A 613 34.43 -31.93 -0.35
CA LEU A 613 35.21 -32.22 0.85
C LEU A 613 36.45 -31.32 0.98
N HIS A 614 37.21 -31.14 -0.09
CA HIS A 614 38.40 -30.32 -0.08
C HIS A 614 38.07 -28.83 0.09
N LYS A 615 37.13 -28.28 -0.69
CA LYS A 615 36.80 -26.85 -0.67
C LYS A 615 36.11 -26.44 0.64
N ARG A 616 35.14 -27.22 1.12
CA ARG A 616 34.38 -26.90 2.33
C ARG A 616 35.14 -27.24 3.62
N PHE A 617 35.80 -28.41 3.66
CA PHE A 617 36.39 -28.93 4.89
C PHE A 617 37.92 -28.93 4.92
N GLY A 618 38.59 -28.77 3.78
CA GLY A 618 40.06 -28.91 3.68
C GLY A 618 40.55 -30.36 3.61
N PHE A 619 39.63 -31.32 3.48
CA PHE A 619 39.98 -32.73 3.38
C PHE A 619 40.80 -33.00 2.12
N VAL A 620 41.82 -33.85 2.25
CA VAL A 620 42.63 -34.35 1.14
C VAL A 620 42.64 -35.88 1.19
N LEU A 621 42.55 -36.52 0.04
CA LEU A 621 42.63 -37.98 -0.04
C LEU A 621 44.07 -38.45 0.25
N GLY A 622 44.25 -39.19 1.34
CA GLY A 622 45.52 -39.76 1.76
C GLY A 622 45.34 -40.93 2.75
N GLN A 623 46.44 -41.46 3.27
CA GLN A 623 46.43 -42.54 4.27
C GLN A 623 46.87 -41.99 5.63
N SER A 624 45.94 -41.86 6.57
CA SER A 624 46.27 -41.37 7.90
C SER A 624 46.91 -42.44 8.78
N SER A 625 47.99 -42.03 9.43
CA SER A 625 48.71 -42.75 10.49
C SER A 625 48.02 -42.66 11.87
N LYS A 626 47.14 -41.67 12.07
CA LYS A 626 46.46 -41.39 13.34
C LYS A 626 45.02 -41.91 13.31
N ASN A 627 44.65 -42.72 14.29
CA ASN A 627 43.30 -43.29 14.39
C ASN A 627 42.59 -42.70 15.62
N PRO A 628 41.57 -41.82 15.45
CA PRO A 628 40.88 -41.18 16.57
C PRO A 628 40.02 -42.19 17.35
N ALA A 629 39.85 -41.93 18.65
CA ALA A 629 39.04 -42.76 19.53
C ALA A 629 37.54 -42.60 19.25
N ARG A 630 37.09 -41.40 18.90
CA ARG A 630 35.70 -41.06 18.57
C ARG A 630 35.53 -40.85 17.06
N LYS A 631 35.07 -41.87 16.34
CA LYS A 631 34.72 -41.79 14.91
C LYS A 631 33.21 -41.62 14.71
N PRO A 632 32.75 -40.66 13.87
CA PRO A 632 31.36 -40.61 13.43
C PRO A 632 31.05 -41.78 12.48
N GLU A 633 29.82 -42.28 12.52
CA GLU A 633 29.33 -43.21 11.50
C GLU A 633 29.24 -42.53 10.12
N MET A 634 29.31 -43.32 9.06
CA MET A 634 29.16 -42.81 7.69
C MET A 634 27.82 -42.13 7.42
N SER A 635 26.76 -42.50 8.14
CA SER A 635 25.45 -41.83 8.12
C SER A 635 25.54 -40.34 8.54
N ILE A 636 26.43 -40.04 9.48
CA ILE A 636 26.69 -38.69 10.01
C ILE A 636 27.61 -37.94 9.04
N VAL A 637 28.66 -38.59 8.52
CA VAL A 637 29.55 -38.01 7.51
C VAL A 637 28.78 -37.60 6.25
N ALA A 638 27.90 -38.49 5.75
CA ALA A 638 26.97 -38.20 4.65
C ALA A 638 26.10 -36.96 4.93
N SER A 639 25.63 -36.80 6.17
CA SER A 639 24.83 -35.64 6.59
C SER A 639 25.67 -34.35 6.73
N LEU A 640 26.95 -34.43 7.11
CA LEU A 640 27.87 -33.27 7.15
C LEU A 640 28.15 -32.72 5.75
N VAL A 641 28.39 -33.63 4.80
CA VAL A 641 28.67 -33.27 3.40
C VAL A 641 27.36 -32.96 2.64
N GLY A 642 26.21 -33.40 3.14
CA GLY A 642 24.90 -33.18 2.51
C GLY A 642 24.67 -34.06 1.27
N MET A 643 25.31 -35.23 1.24
CA MET A 643 25.22 -36.22 0.16
C MET A 643 25.01 -37.61 0.77
N LYS A 644 23.87 -38.26 0.47
CA LYS A 644 23.56 -39.60 1.01
C LYS A 644 24.38 -40.72 0.37
N ASP A 645 24.58 -40.64 -0.93
CA ASP A 645 25.17 -41.71 -1.74
C ASP A 645 26.68 -41.47 -1.92
N ILE A 646 27.42 -41.62 -0.82
CA ILE A 646 28.90 -41.54 -0.84
C ILE A 646 29.48 -42.90 -1.24
N GLU A 647 30.38 -42.89 -2.22
CA GLU A 647 31.12 -44.07 -2.67
C GLU A 647 31.94 -44.70 -1.52
N THR A 648 31.88 -46.03 -1.41
CA THR A 648 32.49 -46.80 -0.33
C THR A 648 34.02 -46.71 -0.27
N GLN A 649 34.69 -46.31 -1.35
CA GLN A 649 36.16 -46.19 -1.39
C GLN A 649 36.72 -45.07 -0.49
N PHE A 650 35.88 -44.13 -0.06
CA PHE A 650 36.29 -42.98 0.76
C PHE A 650 35.88 -43.08 2.24
N SER A 651 35.08 -44.08 2.63
CA SER A 651 34.39 -44.11 3.93
C SER A 651 35.32 -43.93 5.13
N ASP A 652 36.31 -44.80 5.24
CA ASP A 652 37.06 -44.97 6.47
C ASP A 652 37.98 -43.77 6.72
N VAL A 653 38.55 -43.20 5.65
CA VAL A 653 39.43 -42.03 5.73
C VAL A 653 38.64 -40.76 6.10
N MET A 654 37.41 -40.59 5.60
CA MET A 654 36.57 -39.46 6.03
C MET A 654 36.11 -39.59 7.48
N ALA A 655 35.73 -40.79 7.93
CA ALA A 655 35.38 -41.04 9.33
C ALA A 655 36.58 -40.79 10.26
N ILE A 656 37.79 -41.15 9.83
CA ILE A 656 39.04 -40.80 10.52
C ILE A 656 39.26 -39.28 10.53
N PHE A 657 39.11 -38.58 9.41
CA PHE A 657 39.26 -37.12 9.33
C PHE A 657 38.33 -36.38 10.30
N PHE A 658 37.00 -36.62 10.21
CA PHE A 658 36.05 -35.96 11.10
C PHE A 658 36.19 -36.40 12.57
N GLY A 659 36.68 -37.62 12.83
CA GLY A 659 37.07 -38.05 14.17
C GLY A 659 38.29 -37.31 14.73
N GLN A 660 39.31 -37.03 13.89
CA GLN A 660 40.44 -36.20 14.28
C GLN A 660 40.01 -34.76 14.52
N CYS A 661 39.09 -34.20 13.71
CA CYS A 661 38.51 -32.89 13.97
C CYS A 661 37.83 -32.81 15.35
N LEU A 662 37.09 -33.85 15.76
CA LEU A 662 36.44 -33.91 17.09
C LEU A 662 37.42 -33.92 18.28
N GLU A 663 38.67 -34.34 18.07
CA GLU A 663 39.69 -34.51 19.13
C GLU A 663 40.77 -33.42 19.11
N ALA A 664 41.00 -32.78 17.96
CA ALA A 664 42.03 -31.76 17.76
C ALA A 664 41.74 -30.47 18.55
N GLN A 665 42.80 -29.87 19.11
CA GLN A 665 42.76 -28.53 19.72
C GLN A 665 43.36 -27.47 18.78
N ARG A 666 44.15 -27.90 17.80
CA ARG A 666 44.78 -27.05 16.77
C ARG A 666 44.74 -27.77 15.42
N ALA A 667 44.75 -27.00 14.34
CA ALA A 667 44.84 -27.51 12.97
C ALA A 667 46.04 -28.45 12.73
N ALA A 668 47.17 -28.19 13.42
CA ALA A 668 48.36 -29.01 13.36
C ALA A 668 48.22 -30.42 14.01
N ASP A 669 47.16 -30.65 14.80
CA ASP A 669 46.94 -31.94 15.46
C ASP A 669 46.34 -32.98 14.48
N ILE A 670 45.64 -32.52 13.43
CA ILE A 670 45.16 -33.37 12.31
C ILE A 670 46.36 -33.87 11.49
N ASP A 671 46.29 -35.12 11.02
CA ASP A 671 47.31 -35.79 10.22
C ASP A 671 47.61 -35.04 8.89
N THR A 672 48.91 -34.92 8.58
CA THR A 672 49.44 -34.17 7.42
C THR A 672 49.05 -34.76 6.07
N SER A 673 48.70 -36.05 6.03
CA SER A 673 48.32 -36.76 4.81
C SER A 673 46.89 -36.49 4.33
N ILE A 674 46.02 -35.99 5.21
CA ILE A 674 44.56 -35.87 4.94
C ILE A 674 44.00 -34.45 5.05
N PHE A 675 44.85 -33.43 5.22
CA PHE A 675 44.39 -32.06 5.50
C PHE A 675 45.21 -30.97 4.79
N ASP A 676 44.51 -30.06 4.10
CA ASP A 676 45.08 -29.04 3.21
C ASP A 676 45.91 -27.97 3.92
N PHE A 677 45.64 -27.73 5.22
CA PHE A 677 46.40 -26.80 6.07
C PHE A 677 47.92 -27.06 6.06
N HIS A 678 48.35 -28.32 5.92
CA HIS A 678 49.76 -28.68 5.86
C HIS A 678 50.39 -28.43 4.49
N GLN A 679 49.57 -28.25 3.45
CA GLN A 679 50.00 -27.95 2.09
C GLN A 679 50.21 -26.44 1.90
N ARG A 680 51.30 -25.91 2.45
CA ARG A 680 51.63 -24.46 2.41
C ARG A 680 51.80 -23.84 1.00
N ARG A 681 51.75 -24.65 -0.07
CA ARG A 681 51.71 -24.22 -1.48
C ARG A 681 50.34 -24.46 -2.16
N GLY A 682 49.32 -24.84 -1.40
CA GLY A 682 47.96 -25.08 -1.90
C GLY A 682 47.10 -23.81 -2.00
N PRO A 683 45.88 -23.92 -2.57
CA PRO A 683 44.99 -22.78 -2.81
C PRO A 683 44.71 -21.95 -1.56
N LEU A 684 44.55 -22.58 -0.39
CA LEU A 684 44.32 -21.94 0.91
C LEU A 684 45.34 -20.82 1.25
N PHE A 685 46.61 -21.00 0.85
CA PHE A 685 47.69 -20.06 1.14
C PHE A 685 48.00 -19.12 -0.05
N GLN A 686 47.78 -19.58 -1.29
CA GLN A 686 48.09 -18.81 -2.50
C GLN A 686 46.98 -17.86 -2.93
N ASN A 687 45.71 -18.21 -2.69
CA ASN A 687 44.58 -17.37 -3.06
C ASN A 687 44.40 -16.24 -2.04
N ARG A 688 44.70 -15.01 -2.47
CA ARG A 688 44.45 -13.75 -1.73
C ARG A 688 43.79 -12.73 -2.65
N VAL A 689 42.66 -13.14 -3.23
CA VAL A 689 41.95 -12.42 -4.29
C VAL A 689 41.02 -11.32 -3.73
N VAL A 690 40.64 -11.43 -2.45
CA VAL A 690 39.86 -10.45 -1.68
C VAL A 690 40.54 -10.13 -0.35
N VAL A 691 40.31 -8.93 0.19
CA VAL A 691 40.79 -8.56 1.53
C VAL A 691 39.83 -9.14 2.56
N VAL A 692 40.36 -9.96 3.46
CA VAL A 692 39.65 -10.52 4.62
C VAL A 692 40.19 -9.86 5.88
N CYS A 693 39.30 -9.31 6.70
CA CYS A 693 39.62 -8.84 8.06
C CYS A 693 38.80 -9.63 9.08
N ARG A 694 39.36 -9.84 10.29
CA ARG A 694 38.63 -10.38 11.43
C ARG A 694 38.41 -9.26 12.44
N GLU A 695 37.15 -8.90 12.64
CA GLU A 695 36.75 -7.81 13.53
C GLU A 695 35.87 -8.38 14.66
N VAL A 696 35.94 -7.75 15.84
CA VAL A 696 35.04 -8.05 16.96
C VAL A 696 34.09 -6.86 17.03
N LEU A 697 32.87 -7.05 16.52
CA LEU A 697 31.90 -5.96 16.36
C LEU A 697 30.75 -6.14 17.35
N THR A 698 30.29 -5.01 17.89
CA THR A 698 29.14 -4.90 18.79
C THR A 698 27.94 -4.38 18.01
N ASN A 699 26.77 -4.97 18.26
CA ASN A 699 25.49 -4.51 17.74
C ASN A 699 24.95 -3.33 18.57
N MET A 700 24.63 -2.21 17.91
CA MET A 700 24.09 -1.02 18.57
C MET A 700 22.72 -1.23 19.23
N ALA A 701 21.91 -2.19 18.76
CA ALA A 701 20.53 -2.36 19.21
C ALA A 701 20.38 -3.20 20.50
N ASP A 702 21.29 -4.15 20.73
CA ASP A 702 21.23 -5.11 21.85
C ASP A 702 22.55 -5.24 22.64
N GLU A 703 23.55 -4.41 22.31
CA GLU A 703 24.91 -4.40 22.89
C GLU A 703 25.65 -5.75 22.80
N SER A 704 25.20 -6.68 21.94
CA SER A 704 25.87 -7.97 21.77
C SER A 704 27.12 -7.87 20.88
N SER A 705 28.26 -8.33 21.41
CA SER A 705 29.52 -8.43 20.66
C SER A 705 29.68 -9.81 20.03
N GLY A 706 30.09 -9.85 18.75
CA GLY A 706 30.37 -11.07 18.00
C GLY A 706 31.68 -10.98 17.20
N VAL A 707 32.20 -12.13 16.78
CA VAL A 707 33.30 -12.19 15.80
C VAL A 707 32.68 -12.16 14.41
N TYR A 708 33.18 -11.24 13.57
CA TYR A 708 32.79 -11.10 12.18
C TYR A 708 34.02 -11.17 11.28
N TYR A 709 33.85 -11.76 10.11
CA TYR A 709 34.84 -11.77 9.05
C TYR A 709 34.34 -10.88 7.92
N THR A 710 35.08 -9.80 7.64
CA THR A 710 34.68 -8.76 6.69
C THR A 710 35.49 -8.87 5.41
N LEU A 711 34.79 -9.01 4.28
CA LEU A 711 35.36 -9.25 2.97
C LEU A 711 35.12 -8.03 2.08
N SER A 712 36.22 -7.42 1.64
CA SER A 712 36.21 -6.14 0.93
C SER A 712 37.15 -6.11 -0.27
N ASN A 713 36.89 -5.21 -1.23
CA ASN A 713 37.80 -4.93 -2.33
C ASN A 713 39.06 -4.23 -1.80
N HIS A 714 40.23 -4.43 -2.43
CA HIS A 714 41.54 -3.89 -2.00
C HIS A 714 41.64 -2.37 -1.83
N ASN A 715 40.66 -1.58 -2.28
CA ASN A 715 40.60 -0.11 -2.13
C ASN A 715 39.22 0.37 -1.63
N SER A 716 38.55 -0.39 -0.77
CA SER A 716 37.20 -0.06 -0.27
C SER A 716 37.21 1.23 0.58
N LYS A 717 36.43 2.22 0.15
CA LYS A 717 36.23 3.52 0.83
C LYS A 717 34.95 3.52 1.67
N HIS A 718 34.70 4.61 2.40
CA HIS A 718 33.37 4.93 2.93
C HIS A 718 32.29 4.80 1.83
N GLY A 719 31.11 4.28 2.20
CA GLY A 719 30.03 3.95 1.26
C GLY A 719 30.26 2.67 0.43
N SER A 720 31.35 1.93 0.64
CA SER A 720 31.60 0.69 -0.11
C SER A 720 30.82 -0.50 0.45
N GLN A 721 30.34 -1.35 -0.45
CA GLN A 721 29.74 -2.64 -0.10
C GLN A 721 30.80 -3.63 0.38
N VAL A 722 30.51 -4.29 1.51
CA VAL A 722 31.36 -5.26 2.19
C VAL A 722 30.50 -6.47 2.57
N LEU A 723 31.07 -7.67 2.47
CA LEU A 723 30.41 -8.88 2.95
C LEU A 723 30.80 -9.14 4.41
N LEU A 724 29.82 -9.48 5.24
CA LEU A 724 30.05 -9.95 6.62
C LEU A 724 29.68 -11.44 6.71
N LEU A 725 30.60 -12.26 7.23
CA LEU A 725 30.36 -13.67 7.54
C LEU A 725 30.64 -13.94 9.02
N HIS A 726 29.85 -14.85 9.63
CA HIS A 726 29.97 -15.21 11.04
C HIS A 726 30.86 -16.45 11.29
N LYS A 727 31.15 -17.24 10.25
CA LYS A 727 31.87 -18.51 10.35
C LYS A 727 33.19 -18.45 9.59
N ALA A 728 34.25 -18.93 10.20
CA ALA A 728 35.54 -19.08 9.57
C ALA A 728 35.52 -20.15 8.46
N ALA A 729 34.73 -21.23 8.63
CA ALA A 729 34.64 -22.29 7.62
C ALA A 729 34.14 -21.76 6.26
N ASP A 730 33.18 -20.83 6.25
CA ASP A 730 32.68 -20.20 5.02
C ASP A 730 33.79 -19.36 4.35
N VAL A 731 34.58 -18.62 5.13
CA VAL A 731 35.69 -17.80 4.61
C VAL A 731 36.84 -18.67 4.09
N LEU A 732 37.14 -19.79 4.73
CA LEU A 732 38.15 -20.73 4.24
C LEU A 732 37.73 -21.38 2.91
N GLU A 733 36.43 -21.63 2.69
CA GLU A 733 35.94 -22.07 1.39
C GLU A 733 36.16 -20.99 0.32
N ILE A 734 35.80 -19.73 0.59
CA ILE A 734 36.03 -18.60 -0.33
C ILE A 734 37.51 -18.54 -0.77
N LEU A 735 38.44 -18.69 0.19
CA LEU A 735 39.88 -18.73 -0.10
C LEU A 735 40.29 -19.96 -0.92
N ARG A 736 39.86 -21.18 -0.54
CA ARG A 736 40.18 -22.42 -1.27
C ARG A 736 39.61 -22.45 -2.68
N GLN A 737 38.45 -21.83 -2.89
CA GLN A 737 37.83 -21.67 -4.19
C GLN A 737 38.52 -20.56 -5.01
N GLY A 738 38.95 -19.48 -4.35
CA GLY A 738 39.57 -18.32 -5.00
C GLY A 738 38.54 -17.34 -5.57
N TRP A 739 37.34 -17.28 -5.00
CA TRP A 739 36.30 -16.34 -5.45
C TRP A 739 36.73 -14.89 -5.20
N GLY A 740 36.42 -14.00 -6.14
CA GLY A 740 36.89 -12.62 -6.20
C GLY A 740 37.36 -12.23 -7.61
N PRO A 741 37.99 -11.05 -7.80
CA PRO A 741 38.39 -10.09 -6.77
C PRO A 741 37.28 -9.16 -6.30
N GLN A 742 36.11 -9.14 -6.95
CA GLN A 742 35.02 -8.28 -6.51
C GLN A 742 34.18 -8.97 -5.45
N VAL A 743 33.84 -8.22 -4.40
CA VAL A 743 32.89 -8.63 -3.35
C VAL A 743 31.57 -9.15 -3.94
N LYS A 744 31.08 -8.57 -5.06
CA LYS A 744 29.86 -9.03 -5.73
C LYS A 744 29.96 -10.42 -6.34
N ASP A 745 31.15 -10.85 -6.78
CA ASP A 745 31.34 -12.18 -7.33
C ASP A 745 31.33 -13.23 -6.21
N VAL A 746 31.98 -12.94 -5.08
CA VAL A 746 31.89 -13.76 -3.86
C VAL A 746 30.44 -13.87 -3.39
N ALA A 747 29.70 -12.75 -3.34
CA ALA A 747 28.30 -12.71 -2.94
C ALA A 747 27.41 -13.60 -3.82
N ARG A 748 27.63 -13.62 -5.15
CA ARG A 748 26.92 -14.47 -6.10
C ARG A 748 27.17 -15.96 -5.81
N GLU A 749 28.42 -16.36 -5.59
CA GLU A 749 28.78 -17.76 -5.29
C GLU A 749 28.21 -18.23 -3.93
N LEU A 750 28.16 -17.34 -2.93
CA LEU A 750 27.51 -17.59 -1.64
C LEU A 750 25.99 -17.75 -1.78
N LEU A 751 25.33 -16.88 -2.55
CA LEU A 751 23.90 -17.02 -2.89
C LEU A 751 23.66 -18.37 -3.57
N LEU A 752 24.40 -18.70 -4.63
CA LEU A 752 24.27 -19.95 -5.39
C LEU A 752 24.31 -21.21 -4.52
N ARG A 753 25.19 -21.24 -3.50
CA ARG A 753 25.31 -22.35 -2.52
C ARG A 753 24.40 -22.19 -1.29
N GLY A 754 23.59 -21.13 -1.21
CA GLY A 754 22.70 -20.84 -0.08
C GLY A 754 23.42 -20.71 1.25
N ILE A 755 24.66 -20.21 1.22
CA ILE A 755 25.49 -19.94 2.40
C ILE A 755 25.02 -18.61 3.01
N PRO A 756 24.77 -18.52 4.33
CA PRO A 756 24.31 -17.28 4.96
C PRO A 756 25.42 -16.22 5.05
N PHE A 757 25.10 -14.99 4.69
CA PHE A 757 25.99 -13.83 4.85
C PHE A 757 25.20 -12.55 5.11
N ARG A 758 25.87 -11.41 5.28
CA ARG A 758 25.26 -10.07 5.19
C ARG A 758 25.99 -9.23 4.17
N LEU A 759 25.24 -8.44 3.41
CA LEU A 759 25.76 -7.43 2.49
C LEU A 759 25.59 -6.08 3.19
N ALA A 760 26.69 -5.46 3.58
CA ALA A 760 26.71 -4.26 4.42
C ALA A 760 27.35 -3.08 3.68
N VAL A 761 27.01 -1.87 4.08
CA VAL A 761 27.73 -0.65 3.72
C VAL A 761 28.74 -0.35 4.82
N LYS A 762 30.03 -0.22 4.46
CA LYS A 762 31.08 0.24 5.36
C LYS A 762 31.16 1.76 5.33
N ASP A 763 30.90 2.40 6.46
CA ASP A 763 30.97 3.86 6.56
C ASP A 763 31.67 4.34 7.84
N SER A 764 31.67 5.65 8.10
CA SER A 764 32.38 6.28 9.22
C SER A 764 31.67 6.02 10.54
N ALA A 765 32.44 5.70 11.58
CA ALA A 765 31.91 5.68 12.95
C ALA A 765 31.30 7.04 13.38
N ASN A 766 31.68 8.15 12.73
CA ASN A 766 31.09 9.47 12.99
C ASN A 766 29.63 9.60 12.52
N LEU A 767 29.14 8.69 11.66
CA LEU A 767 27.73 8.61 11.27
C LEU A 767 26.89 7.81 12.27
N ILE A 768 27.52 7.16 13.26
CA ILE A 768 26.81 6.62 14.43
C ILE A 768 26.24 7.83 15.19
N ARG A 769 24.96 8.13 14.97
CA ARG A 769 24.24 9.09 15.80
C ARG A 769 24.29 8.56 17.24
N HIS A 770 24.80 9.35 18.18
CA HIS A 770 24.75 9.00 19.60
C HIS A 770 23.32 8.61 19.99
N PRO A 771 23.12 7.54 20.76
CA PRO A 771 21.79 7.05 21.04
C PRO A 771 21.04 8.03 21.97
N ALA A 772 20.26 8.92 21.36
CA ALA A 772 18.84 8.88 21.71
C ALA A 772 18.46 7.42 21.56
N LYS A 773 18.16 6.74 22.69
CA LYS A 773 17.88 5.30 22.75
C LYS A 773 17.20 4.91 21.47
N ALA A 774 17.76 3.95 20.72
CA ALA A 774 17.02 3.37 19.62
C ALA A 774 15.70 2.88 20.22
N ILE A 775 14.64 3.67 20.04
CA ILE A 775 13.29 3.21 20.21
C ILE A 775 13.27 2.12 19.17
N PRO A 776 13.28 0.82 19.56
CA PRO A 776 13.36 -0.24 18.57
C PRO A 776 12.23 0.06 17.61
N GLY A 777 12.56 0.14 16.32
CA GLY A 777 11.67 0.49 15.22
C GLY A 777 10.54 -0.52 15.06
N HIS A 778 9.74 -0.63 16.11
CA HIS A 778 8.35 -0.99 16.06
C HIS A 778 7.70 0.11 15.24
N ARG A 779 7.81 -0.03 13.91
CA ARG A 779 6.57 -0.10 13.13
C ARG A 779 5.56 -0.78 14.04
N ARG A 780 4.52 -0.06 14.47
CA ARG A 780 3.37 -0.67 15.16
C ARG A 780 2.65 -1.56 14.13
N VAL A 781 3.32 -2.64 13.71
CA VAL A 781 2.73 -3.83 13.11
C VAL A 781 1.84 -4.36 14.22
N ASN A 782 0.58 -3.94 14.18
CA ASN A 782 -0.41 -4.38 15.15
C ASN A 782 -0.43 -5.91 15.13
N VAL A 783 -0.45 -6.51 16.31
CA VAL A 783 0.13 -7.84 16.54
C VAL A 783 -0.77 -8.99 16.06
N ASP A 784 -0.93 -9.11 14.75
CA ASP A 784 -1.36 -10.32 14.03
C ASP A 784 -0.09 -10.95 13.41
N SER A 785 0.66 -11.69 14.22
CA SER A 785 1.97 -12.24 13.84
C SER A 785 1.87 -13.37 12.80
N GLY A 786 2.73 -13.30 11.78
CA GLY A 786 2.73 -14.23 10.63
C GLY A 786 1.42 -14.20 9.85
N LEU A 787 0.76 -15.35 9.74
CA LEU A 787 -0.52 -15.55 9.06
C LEU A 787 -1.75 -15.33 9.97
N GLY A 788 -1.50 -14.85 11.20
CA GLY A 788 -2.52 -14.49 12.19
C GLY A 788 -3.04 -15.65 13.03
N TYR A 789 -4.04 -15.34 13.85
CA TYR A 789 -4.64 -16.29 14.81
C TYR A 789 -5.60 -17.27 14.14
N ARG A 790 -5.73 -18.48 14.70
CA ARG A 790 -6.66 -19.54 14.27
C ARG A 790 -7.25 -20.29 15.47
N PRO A 791 -8.51 -20.78 15.37
CA PRO A 791 -9.20 -21.44 16.48
C PRO A 791 -8.61 -22.81 16.84
N GLN A 792 -8.97 -23.33 18.01
CA GLN A 792 -8.53 -24.64 18.46
C GLN A 792 -8.93 -25.73 17.46
N GLY A 793 -7.98 -26.60 17.10
CA GLY A 793 -8.23 -27.68 16.16
C GLY A 793 -8.23 -27.28 14.68
N TYR A 794 -7.82 -26.05 14.34
CA TYR A 794 -7.61 -25.59 12.97
C TYR A 794 -6.82 -26.61 12.14
N GLN A 795 -7.40 -27.01 11.00
CA GLN A 795 -6.77 -27.86 10.00
C GLN A 795 -6.57 -27.04 8.73
N PRO A 796 -5.31 -26.82 8.30
CA PRO A 796 -5.02 -26.08 7.10
C PRO A 796 -5.32 -26.94 5.87
N ASN A 797 -5.68 -26.32 4.76
CA ASN A 797 -5.85 -26.98 3.47
C ASN A 797 -4.90 -26.40 2.41
N ILE A 798 -5.07 -26.81 1.14
CA ILE A 798 -4.27 -26.31 0.02
C ILE A 798 -4.52 -24.82 -0.26
N HIS A 799 -5.73 -24.30 -0.01
CA HIS A 799 -6.04 -22.88 -0.15
C HIS A 799 -5.32 -22.05 0.93
N ASP A 800 -5.21 -22.53 2.17
CA ASP A 800 -4.41 -21.88 3.22
C ASP A 800 -2.92 -21.78 2.85
N TYR A 801 -2.37 -22.82 2.21
CA TYR A 801 -1.00 -22.81 1.68
C TYR A 801 -0.84 -21.81 0.52
N HIS A 802 -1.85 -21.71 -0.34
CA HIS A 802 -1.88 -20.70 -1.38
C HIS A 802 -1.95 -19.27 -0.80
N VAL A 803 -2.91 -18.97 0.08
CA VAL A 803 -3.01 -17.65 0.74
C VAL A 803 -1.70 -17.25 1.42
N TYR A 804 -1.01 -18.20 2.07
CA TYR A 804 0.35 -18.01 2.59
C TYR A 804 1.32 -17.49 1.51
N LEU A 805 1.41 -18.15 0.36
CA LEU A 805 2.31 -17.76 -0.74
C LEU A 805 1.95 -16.37 -1.30
N SER A 806 0.67 -16.06 -1.53
CA SER A 806 0.30 -14.70 -1.99
C SER A 806 0.72 -13.65 -0.98
N ARG A 807 0.45 -13.85 0.31
CA ARG A 807 0.82 -12.89 1.36
C ARG A 807 2.33 -12.73 1.47
N LEU A 808 3.07 -13.83 1.46
CA LEU A 808 4.54 -13.81 1.44
C LEU A 808 5.09 -12.98 0.27
N ASN A 809 4.54 -13.19 -0.93
CA ASN A 809 4.98 -12.47 -2.11
C ASN A 809 4.60 -10.98 -2.06
N SER A 810 3.34 -10.65 -1.78
CA SER A 810 2.83 -9.26 -1.81
C SER A 810 3.24 -8.40 -0.62
N GLU A 811 3.46 -8.98 0.56
CA GLU A 811 3.85 -8.27 1.78
C GLU A 811 5.37 -8.20 1.97
N LEU A 812 6.15 -9.14 1.40
CA LEU A 812 7.60 -9.18 1.58
C LEU A 812 8.40 -9.38 0.29
N LEU A 813 8.29 -10.52 -0.41
CA LEU A 813 9.28 -10.91 -1.43
C LEU A 813 9.31 -9.99 -2.66
N HIS A 814 8.17 -9.40 -3.05
CA HIS A 814 8.09 -8.43 -4.14
C HIS A 814 8.31 -6.98 -3.69
N THR A 815 8.59 -6.74 -2.41
CA THR A 815 9.00 -5.43 -1.90
C THR A 815 10.52 -5.27 -1.92
N ARG A 816 11.02 -4.04 -1.75
CA ARG A 816 12.47 -3.78 -1.52
C ARG A 816 13.07 -4.64 -0.42
N ARG A 817 12.31 -4.94 0.66
CA ARG A 817 12.75 -5.77 1.79
C ARG A 817 12.94 -7.25 1.44
N GLY A 818 12.33 -7.73 0.36
CA GLY A 818 12.45 -9.11 -0.11
C GLY A 818 13.90 -9.55 -0.38
N ILE A 819 14.77 -8.60 -0.78
CA ILE A 819 16.19 -8.86 -1.08
C ILE A 819 17.01 -9.36 0.12
N VAL A 820 16.50 -9.17 1.34
CA VAL A 820 17.16 -9.59 2.58
C VAL A 820 17.01 -11.09 2.82
N ALA A 821 15.90 -11.69 2.37
CA ALA A 821 15.60 -13.09 2.65
C ALA A 821 16.58 -14.08 1.98
N PRO A 822 17.03 -13.90 0.72
CA PRO A 822 18.11 -14.70 0.13
C PRO A 822 19.41 -14.73 0.95
N LEU A 823 19.77 -13.62 1.62
CA LEU A 823 20.99 -13.49 2.43
C LEU A 823 21.02 -14.40 3.67
N TYR A 824 19.85 -14.84 4.15
CA TYR A 824 19.75 -15.76 5.29
C TYR A 824 20.17 -17.19 4.93
N GLY A 825 20.31 -17.53 3.65
CA GLY A 825 20.56 -18.89 3.20
C GLY A 825 19.52 -19.89 3.74
N GLY A 826 19.87 -21.17 3.76
CA GLY A 826 19.00 -22.20 4.35
C GLY A 826 17.58 -22.19 3.75
N VAL A 827 16.58 -22.52 4.59
CA VAL A 827 15.18 -22.59 4.15
C VAL A 827 14.58 -21.23 3.77
N ILE A 828 14.92 -20.15 4.49
CA ILE A 828 14.42 -18.79 4.18
C ILE A 828 14.93 -18.34 2.82
N GLY A 829 16.25 -18.43 2.61
CA GLY A 829 16.87 -18.04 1.35
C GLY A 829 16.39 -18.89 0.18
N ARG A 830 16.18 -20.20 0.40
CA ARG A 830 15.63 -21.09 -0.63
C ARG A 830 14.20 -20.75 -1.03
N ILE A 831 13.33 -20.40 -0.08
CA ILE A 831 11.95 -19.95 -0.36
C ILE A 831 12.00 -18.65 -1.17
N ALA A 832 12.75 -17.65 -0.68
CA ALA A 832 12.83 -16.34 -1.30
C ALA A 832 13.36 -16.37 -2.75
N ARG A 833 14.25 -17.32 -3.07
CA ARG A 833 14.87 -17.42 -4.39
C ARG A 833 13.93 -17.90 -5.51
N GLU A 834 12.73 -18.37 -5.20
CA GLU A 834 11.73 -18.62 -6.27
C GLU A 834 11.15 -17.30 -6.82
N GLU A 835 11.32 -16.18 -6.11
CA GLU A 835 10.71 -14.87 -6.39
C GLU A 835 11.73 -13.72 -6.55
N VAL A 836 12.88 -13.82 -5.88
CA VAL A 836 13.89 -12.76 -5.79
C VAL A 836 15.16 -13.16 -6.54
N SER A 837 15.49 -12.43 -7.62
CA SER A 837 16.70 -12.69 -8.41
C SER A 837 17.98 -12.23 -7.69
N ASP A 838 19.09 -12.93 -7.96
CA ASP A 838 20.40 -12.61 -7.39
C ASP A 838 20.83 -11.16 -7.76
N GLU A 839 20.47 -10.66 -8.95
CA GLU A 839 20.76 -9.28 -9.39
C GLU A 839 20.06 -8.23 -8.52
N LYS A 840 18.84 -8.50 -8.04
CA LYS A 840 18.12 -7.60 -7.12
C LYS A 840 18.84 -7.57 -5.77
N VAL A 841 19.34 -8.71 -5.28
CA VAL A 841 20.10 -8.82 -4.02
C VAL A 841 21.47 -8.13 -4.10
N LEU A 842 22.20 -8.32 -5.21
CA LEU A 842 23.53 -7.75 -5.45
C LEU A 842 23.54 -6.23 -5.70
N ARG A 843 22.39 -5.56 -5.63
CA ARG A 843 22.30 -4.09 -5.56
C ARG A 843 22.76 -3.57 -4.20
N GLY A 844 22.63 -4.34 -3.13
CA GLY A 844 22.96 -3.93 -1.75
C GLY A 844 21.76 -3.43 -0.94
N PRO A 845 21.98 -3.03 0.33
CA PRO A 845 20.97 -2.39 1.18
C PRO A 845 20.32 -1.16 0.52
N SER A 846 19.12 -0.80 0.97
CA SER A 846 18.49 0.50 0.63
C SER A 846 19.16 1.65 1.39
N ASP A 847 18.94 2.88 0.94
CA ASP A 847 19.47 4.09 1.61
C ASP A 847 18.91 4.23 3.04
N ASP A 848 17.70 3.71 3.28
CA ASP A 848 17.02 3.62 4.59
C ASP A 848 17.76 2.74 5.62
N VAL A 849 18.85 2.04 5.24
CA VAL A 849 19.64 1.16 6.14
C VAL A 849 20.26 1.92 7.33
N TYR A 850 20.41 3.25 7.23
CA TYR A 850 20.89 4.09 8.32
C TYR A 850 19.79 4.44 9.36
N GLU A 851 18.53 4.18 9.03
CA GLU A 851 17.37 4.43 9.91
C GLU A 851 16.83 3.13 10.52
N ASP A 852 16.52 2.14 9.67
CA ASP A 852 15.87 0.88 10.04
C ASP A 852 16.83 -0.33 10.08
N GLY A 853 18.09 -0.17 9.66
CA GLY A 853 19.08 -1.24 9.54
C GLY A 853 19.82 -1.58 10.84
N VAL A 854 20.59 -2.69 10.81
CA VAL A 854 21.47 -3.10 11.90
C VAL A 854 22.83 -2.43 11.73
N CYS A 855 23.28 -1.73 12.77
CA CYS A 855 24.61 -1.14 12.87
C CYS A 855 25.53 -2.00 13.74
N LEU A 856 26.62 -2.49 13.13
CA LEU A 856 27.74 -3.14 13.81
C LEU A 856 28.96 -2.21 13.83
N TRP A 857 29.59 -2.06 14.98
CA TRP A 857 30.73 -1.16 15.18
C TRP A 857 31.69 -1.69 16.24
N ASP A 858 32.85 -1.05 16.37
CA ASP A 858 33.83 -1.29 17.42
C ASP A 858 34.44 0.05 17.82
N GLU A 859 34.57 0.31 19.13
CA GLU A 859 35.14 1.56 19.67
C GLU A 859 36.56 1.84 19.16
N LYS A 860 37.31 0.80 18.78
CA LYS A 860 38.68 0.91 18.26
C LYS A 860 38.72 1.08 16.74
N SER A 861 37.59 0.89 16.07
CA SER A 861 37.48 0.91 14.61
C SER A 861 36.95 2.26 14.13
N ALA A 862 37.60 2.86 13.13
CA ALA A 862 37.17 4.13 12.53
C ALA A 862 35.88 4.03 11.69
N HIS A 863 35.24 2.85 11.67
CA HIS A 863 34.18 2.48 10.75
C HIS A 863 33.03 1.74 11.44
N ALA A 864 31.84 1.88 10.87
CA ALA A 864 30.65 1.11 11.19
C ALA A 864 30.16 0.35 9.93
N TYR A 865 29.45 -0.75 10.15
CA TYR A 865 28.90 -1.61 9.11
C TYR A 865 27.38 -1.68 9.24
N TRP A 866 26.67 -1.21 8.21
CA TRP A 866 25.21 -1.08 8.20
C TRP A 866 24.60 -2.09 7.23
N TYR A 867 23.62 -2.89 7.67
CA TYR A 867 22.94 -3.87 6.81
C TYR A 867 21.48 -4.11 7.20
N ASP A 868 20.67 -4.49 6.21
CA ASP A 868 19.28 -4.91 6.42
C ASP A 868 19.17 -6.31 7.04
N ASN A 869 18.27 -6.47 8.01
CA ASN A 869 17.98 -7.75 8.67
C ASN A 869 16.45 -7.97 8.73
N LEU A 870 15.99 -9.21 8.62
CA LEU A 870 14.56 -9.54 8.73
C LEU A 870 14.12 -9.45 10.21
N SER A 871 12.96 -8.83 10.43
CA SER A 871 12.22 -8.87 11.69
C SER A 871 11.64 -10.27 11.97
N GLU A 872 11.31 -10.57 13.22
CA GLU A 872 10.63 -11.83 13.57
C GLU A 872 9.27 -11.98 12.86
N HIS A 873 8.55 -10.88 12.58
CA HIS A 873 7.32 -10.91 11.80
C HIS A 873 7.57 -11.31 10.34
N GLU A 874 8.58 -10.74 9.68
CA GLU A 874 8.98 -11.14 8.32
C GLU A 874 9.43 -12.61 8.29
N ILE A 875 10.16 -13.08 9.31
CA ILE A 875 10.54 -14.51 9.46
C ILE A 875 9.30 -15.41 9.62
N ASP A 876 8.32 -15.00 10.44
CA ASP A 876 7.05 -15.73 10.62
C ASP A 876 6.20 -15.75 9.35
N LEU A 877 6.23 -14.67 8.56
CA LEU A 877 5.60 -14.62 7.26
C LEU A 877 6.29 -15.56 6.27
N VAL A 878 7.62 -15.52 6.11
CA VAL A 878 8.38 -16.46 5.24
C VAL A 878 8.13 -17.91 5.63
N CYS A 879 8.15 -18.21 6.93
CA CYS A 879 7.96 -19.56 7.43
C CYS A 879 6.49 -20.02 7.43
N GLY A 880 5.55 -19.10 7.13
CA GLY A 880 4.12 -19.36 7.07
C GLY A 880 3.54 -19.81 8.41
N VAL A 881 3.71 -18.99 9.45
CA VAL A 881 3.35 -19.30 10.84
C VAL A 881 1.93 -18.86 11.19
N TYR A 882 1.12 -19.77 11.75
CA TYR A 882 -0.17 -19.48 12.38
C TYR A 882 -0.08 -19.56 13.91
N TYR A 883 -0.87 -18.73 14.58
CA TYR A 883 -1.03 -18.70 16.03
C TYR A 883 -2.32 -19.42 16.42
N VAL A 884 -2.23 -20.71 16.73
CA VAL A 884 -3.41 -21.57 16.92
C VAL A 884 -3.78 -21.69 18.38
N ALA A 885 -5.03 -21.38 18.72
CA ALA A 885 -5.57 -21.53 20.07
C ALA A 885 -5.42 -22.97 20.61
N THR A 886 -5.08 -23.11 21.89
CA THR A 886 -4.91 -24.42 22.56
C THR A 886 -6.13 -24.88 23.35
N GLY A 887 -7.14 -24.02 23.54
CA GLY A 887 -8.28 -24.27 24.44
C GLY A 887 -7.95 -24.11 25.93
N LYS A 888 -6.73 -23.68 26.29
CA LYS A 888 -6.32 -23.40 27.66
C LYS A 888 -6.22 -21.89 27.89
N LYS A 889 -6.77 -21.40 28.99
CA LYS A 889 -6.57 -20.00 29.43
C LYS A 889 -5.35 -19.90 30.34
N LEU A 890 -4.59 -18.82 30.17
CA LEU A 890 -3.54 -18.38 31.08
C LEU A 890 -4.17 -17.70 32.32
N GLU A 891 -3.40 -17.54 33.39
CA GLU A 891 -3.88 -16.94 34.65
C GLU A 891 -4.40 -15.49 34.47
N ALA A 892 -3.89 -14.78 33.46
CA ALA A 892 -4.35 -13.44 33.06
C ALA A 892 -5.62 -13.44 32.17
N GLY A 893 -6.28 -14.59 31.97
CA GLY A 893 -7.50 -14.74 31.18
C GLY A 893 -7.30 -14.91 29.66
N ALA A 894 -6.13 -14.53 29.14
CA ALA A 894 -5.77 -14.70 27.72
C ALA A 894 -5.68 -16.19 27.32
N GLU A 895 -6.04 -16.52 26.09
CA GLU A 895 -5.92 -17.89 25.58
C GLU A 895 -4.45 -18.23 25.23
N GLN A 896 -3.97 -19.38 25.69
CA GLN A 896 -2.67 -19.93 25.30
C GLN A 896 -2.73 -20.39 23.84
N THR A 897 -1.77 -19.94 23.03
CA THR A 897 -1.62 -20.34 21.63
C THR A 897 -0.40 -21.26 21.41
N MET A 898 -0.41 -21.98 20.29
CA MET A 898 0.70 -22.77 19.77
C MET A 898 1.09 -22.25 18.38
N LEU A 899 2.38 -22.29 18.07
CA LEU A 899 2.88 -21.98 16.73
C LEU A 899 2.78 -23.22 15.83
N LEU A 900 2.12 -23.09 14.68
CA LEU A 900 2.11 -24.07 13.60
C LEU A 900 2.67 -23.41 12.34
N SER A 901 3.58 -24.06 11.58
CA SER A 901 4.20 -23.41 10.42
C SER A 901 4.31 -24.28 9.18
N TRP A 902 4.26 -23.63 8.00
CA TRP A 902 4.45 -24.27 6.69
C TRP A 902 5.89 -24.70 6.45
N TRP A 903 6.84 -23.93 6.98
CA TRP A 903 8.28 -24.22 6.92
C TRP A 903 8.92 -24.05 8.31
N PRO A 904 10.04 -24.73 8.61
CA PRO A 904 10.70 -24.62 9.91
C PRO A 904 11.32 -23.23 10.07
N LYS A 905 11.03 -22.53 11.18
CA LYS A 905 11.76 -21.29 11.55
C LYS A 905 13.28 -21.56 11.64
N PRO A 906 14.15 -20.56 11.42
CA PRO A 906 15.62 -20.74 11.44
C PRO A 906 16.14 -21.48 12.68
N ASN A 907 15.60 -21.14 13.86
CA ASN A 907 15.93 -21.78 15.14
C ASN A 907 15.61 -23.28 15.23
N ALA A 908 14.74 -23.80 14.37
CA ALA A 908 14.45 -25.23 14.21
C ALA A 908 15.32 -25.85 13.11
N TRP A 909 15.53 -25.14 11.99
CA TRP A 909 16.39 -25.56 10.88
C TRP A 909 17.84 -25.78 11.32
N GLN A 910 18.45 -24.80 11.99
CA GLN A 910 19.82 -24.84 12.54
C GLN A 910 20.03 -25.89 13.64
N LYS A 911 18.95 -26.51 14.13
CA LYS A 911 18.98 -27.62 15.10
C LYS A 911 18.60 -28.96 14.45
N GLY A 912 18.39 -28.99 13.14
CA GLY A 912 18.15 -30.20 12.36
C GLY A 912 19.45 -30.80 11.82
N ASN A 913 19.34 -31.99 11.23
CA ASN A 913 20.45 -32.62 10.51
C ASN A 913 20.63 -32.13 9.07
N LEU A 914 19.71 -31.30 8.58
CA LEU A 914 19.71 -30.77 7.22
C LEU A 914 20.27 -29.34 7.16
N ASP A 915 21.03 -28.91 8.17
CA ASP A 915 21.75 -27.64 8.15
C ASP A 915 23.27 -27.84 8.39
N PRO A 916 24.03 -28.24 7.34
CA PRO A 916 25.49 -28.19 7.37
C PRO A 916 26.05 -26.75 7.24
N GLY A 917 25.20 -25.72 7.34
CA GLY A 917 25.55 -24.32 7.15
C GLY A 917 25.49 -23.82 5.70
N TRP A 918 24.98 -24.64 4.77
CA TRP A 918 24.83 -24.32 3.34
C TRP A 918 23.69 -25.14 2.72
N TRP A 919 23.25 -24.79 1.51
CA TRP A 919 22.13 -25.45 0.83
C TRP A 919 22.56 -26.66 0.00
N SER A 920 22.73 -27.79 0.68
CA SER A 920 23.20 -29.05 0.07
C SER A 920 22.16 -29.77 -0.82
N PRO A 921 22.59 -30.75 -1.65
CA PRO A 921 21.68 -31.61 -2.41
C PRO A 921 20.61 -32.29 -1.55
N ASP A 922 20.95 -32.64 -0.31
CA ASP A 922 20.01 -33.19 0.67
C ASP A 922 18.96 -32.18 1.15
N CYS A 923 19.34 -30.91 1.29
CA CYS A 923 18.43 -29.82 1.62
C CYS A 923 17.39 -29.63 0.51
N GLU A 924 17.83 -29.59 -0.76
CA GLU A 924 16.93 -29.49 -1.92
C GLU A 924 16.04 -30.73 -2.06
N SER A 925 16.60 -31.93 -1.90
CA SER A 925 15.83 -33.19 -1.96
C SER A 925 14.71 -33.21 -0.92
N TRP A 926 14.99 -32.72 0.30
CA TRP A 926 13.99 -32.55 1.35
C TRP A 926 12.96 -31.46 1.00
N PHE A 927 13.42 -30.29 0.54
CA PHE A 927 12.59 -29.14 0.21
C PHE A 927 11.60 -29.47 -0.91
N GLN A 928 12.06 -30.07 -2.00
CA GLN A 928 11.20 -30.48 -3.12
C GLN A 928 10.19 -31.56 -2.69
N LYS A 929 10.62 -32.57 -1.92
CA LYS A 929 9.69 -33.59 -1.35
C LYS A 929 8.64 -32.96 -0.43
N ARG A 930 8.98 -31.89 0.29
CA ARG A 930 8.00 -31.14 1.08
C ARG A 930 7.09 -30.29 0.20
N ARG A 931 7.62 -29.49 -0.71
CA ARG A 931 6.88 -28.62 -1.64
C ARG A 931 5.83 -29.42 -2.44
N LEU A 932 6.20 -30.60 -2.94
CA LEU A 932 5.29 -31.54 -3.62
C LEU A 932 4.15 -32.05 -2.71
N ARG A 933 4.40 -32.29 -1.42
CA ARG A 933 3.34 -32.68 -0.46
C ARG A 933 2.39 -31.54 -0.13
N LEU A 934 2.90 -30.29 -0.10
CA LEU A 934 2.09 -29.10 0.15
C LEU A 934 1.21 -28.74 -1.06
N GLY A 935 1.66 -29.02 -2.28
CA GLY A 935 0.91 -28.77 -3.52
C GLY A 935 -0.03 -29.88 -4.00
N ASP A 936 0.03 -31.11 -3.45
CA ASP A 936 -0.79 -32.25 -3.89
C ASP A 936 -1.42 -33.00 -2.70
N VAL A 937 -2.30 -32.30 -1.99
CA VAL A 937 -2.97 -32.82 -0.78
C VAL A 937 -3.86 -34.02 -1.09
N GLN A 938 -4.46 -34.10 -2.29
CA GLN A 938 -5.29 -35.24 -2.70
C GLN A 938 -4.48 -36.56 -2.76
N ARG A 939 -3.19 -36.50 -3.10
CA ARG A 939 -2.32 -37.67 -3.19
C ARG A 939 -1.61 -38.03 -1.89
N TYR A 940 -1.31 -37.04 -1.04
CA TYR A 940 -0.52 -37.24 0.19
C TYR A 940 -1.33 -37.16 1.50
N GLY A 941 -2.54 -36.62 1.46
CA GLY A 941 -3.47 -36.49 2.59
C GLY A 941 -3.15 -35.32 3.55
N ASP A 942 -4.17 -34.87 4.28
CA ASP A 942 -4.12 -33.67 5.14
C ASP A 942 -3.17 -33.82 6.37
N LYS A 943 -2.74 -35.04 6.69
CA LYS A 943 -1.97 -35.34 7.91
C LYS A 943 -0.52 -34.84 7.81
N GLY A 944 -0.20 -33.79 8.56
CA GLY A 944 1.18 -33.29 8.74
C GLY A 944 1.56 -32.15 7.79
N MET A 945 0.56 -31.43 7.26
CA MET A 945 0.74 -30.23 6.43
C MET A 945 1.48 -29.11 7.18
N LEU A 946 0.93 -28.61 8.29
CA LEU A 946 1.66 -27.76 9.23
C LEU A 946 2.38 -28.60 10.30
N ALA A 947 3.44 -28.04 10.91
CA ALA A 947 4.13 -28.66 12.04
C ALA A 947 4.48 -27.66 13.15
N ARG A 948 4.51 -28.15 14.40
CA ARG A 948 4.95 -27.45 15.61
C ARG A 948 6.48 -27.34 15.68
N PRO A 949 7.06 -26.38 16.41
CA PRO A 949 8.50 -26.31 16.70
C PRO A 949 9.12 -27.61 17.23
N THR A 950 8.38 -28.40 18.00
CA THR A 950 8.82 -29.71 18.51
C THR A 950 8.75 -30.82 17.45
N GLU A 951 7.73 -30.79 16.59
CA GLU A 951 7.57 -31.74 15.47
C GLU A 951 8.64 -31.50 14.40
N TRP A 952 9.00 -30.23 14.14
CA TRP A 952 10.13 -29.89 13.28
C TRP A 952 11.44 -30.54 13.73
N LYS A 953 11.73 -30.57 15.04
CA LYS A 953 12.93 -31.26 15.57
C LYS A 953 12.94 -32.76 15.26
N HIS A 954 11.77 -33.41 15.21
CA HIS A 954 11.64 -34.81 14.81
C HIS A 954 11.75 -34.97 13.28
N ASN A 955 11.04 -34.15 12.51
CA ASN A 955 11.03 -34.16 11.05
C ASN A 955 12.41 -33.87 10.42
N LEU A 956 13.22 -33.05 11.09
CA LEU A 956 14.61 -32.73 10.72
C LEU A 956 15.66 -33.63 11.39
N ARG A 957 15.23 -34.67 12.12
CA ARG A 957 16.04 -35.79 12.66
C ARG A 957 17.30 -35.39 13.45
N PHE A 958 17.20 -34.53 14.47
CA PHE A 958 18.37 -34.08 15.26
C PHE A 958 19.26 -35.22 15.81
N VAL A 959 20.57 -35.19 15.47
CA VAL A 959 21.62 -36.09 15.97
C VAL A 959 22.75 -35.26 16.60
N LYS A 960 23.03 -35.48 17.89
CA LYS A 960 24.02 -34.67 18.65
C LYS A 960 25.42 -34.69 18.01
N ILE A 961 25.94 -35.86 17.66
CA ILE A 961 27.30 -36.02 17.14
C ILE A 961 27.53 -35.28 15.80
N LEU A 962 26.48 -35.08 14.99
CA LEU A 962 26.56 -34.22 13.80
C LEU A 962 26.92 -32.78 14.18
N LYS A 963 26.20 -32.24 15.18
CA LYS A 963 26.46 -30.88 15.69
C LYS A 963 27.85 -30.76 16.32
N ASP A 964 28.27 -31.78 17.08
CA ASP A 964 29.63 -31.82 17.64
C ASP A 964 30.69 -31.71 16.51
N CYS A 965 30.52 -32.44 15.39
CA CYS A 965 31.42 -32.36 14.24
C CYS A 965 31.43 -30.99 13.55
N VAL A 966 30.26 -30.36 13.34
CA VAL A 966 30.16 -29.01 12.76
C VAL A 966 30.86 -27.98 13.65
N GLN A 967 30.68 -28.06 14.97
CA GLN A 967 31.33 -27.16 15.93
C GLN A 967 32.85 -27.37 15.98
N ALA A 968 33.31 -28.61 15.92
CA ALA A 968 34.73 -28.94 15.87
C ALA A 968 35.41 -28.42 14.59
N HIS A 969 34.75 -28.59 13.43
CA HIS A 969 35.24 -28.05 12.16
C HIS A 969 35.33 -26.52 12.16
N GLU A 970 34.32 -25.83 12.70
CA GLU A 970 34.32 -24.37 12.80
C GLU A 970 35.41 -23.87 13.78
N HIS A 971 35.63 -24.55 14.90
CA HIS A 971 36.70 -24.23 15.84
C HIS A 971 38.09 -24.29 15.18
N ILE A 972 38.36 -25.37 14.44
CA ILE A 972 39.61 -25.56 13.70
C ILE A 972 39.73 -24.54 12.56
N SER A 973 38.65 -24.28 11.83
CA SER A 973 38.61 -23.28 10.77
C SER A 973 38.93 -21.87 11.29
N SER A 974 38.40 -21.52 12.47
CA SER A 974 38.72 -20.24 13.12
C SER A 974 40.18 -20.15 13.54
N ALA A 975 40.76 -21.22 14.10
CA ALA A 975 42.18 -21.28 14.42
C ALA A 975 43.08 -21.10 13.19
N ILE A 976 42.76 -21.75 12.06
CA ILE A 976 43.47 -21.60 10.79
C ILE A 976 43.35 -20.17 10.28
N LEU A 977 42.14 -19.62 10.22
CA LEU A 977 41.92 -18.29 9.68
C LEU A 977 42.62 -17.21 10.53
N ASN A 978 42.72 -17.40 11.85
CA ASN A 978 43.52 -16.53 12.71
C ASN A 978 45.03 -16.62 12.37
N GLU A 979 45.58 -17.81 12.10
CA GLU A 979 46.98 -17.97 11.64
C GLU A 979 47.21 -17.35 10.25
N LEU A 980 46.19 -17.31 9.39
CA LEU A 980 46.27 -16.74 8.04
C LEU A 980 46.13 -15.21 7.97
N LEU A 981 45.71 -14.57 9.08
CA LEU A 981 45.47 -13.13 9.20
C LEU A 981 46.47 -12.41 10.12
N LEU A 982 47.41 -13.17 10.72
CA LEU A 982 48.59 -12.68 11.45
C LEU A 982 49.80 -12.53 10.51
#